data_AF-A0A8F2F1X9-F1
#
_entry.id   AF-A0A8F2F1X9-F1
#
_cell.length_a   1.000
_cell.length_b   1.000
_cell.length_c   1.000
_cell.angle_alpha   90.00
_cell.angle_beta   90.00
_cell.angle_gamma   90.00
#
_symmetry.space_group_name_H-M   'P 1'
#
loop_
_entity.id
_entity.type
_entity.pdbx_description
1 polymer ?
#
loop_
_entity_poly.entity_id
_entity_poly.type
_entity_poly.pdbx_seq_one_letter_code
_entity_poly.pdbx_strand_id
1 'polypeptide(L)'
;MRKRLLAFALAVCMFALGGCGQTIQIDFSGVDYQSSPYKHINNGGVTDDETLPYNVDAITGATLTVEGPGLVTSTPLSIRELENRNDGLVRGVYKDSRGTFIYEGMDLYYLLSQMTDGDNGIQTTEKAYRVQFKDSNRKTISELTLEEIKAAHDAGEPILLAYGIGSTDQETVAPFVFNGKTEKDHSLGYVDKLKNDDGCLRLVYDTKKYGRQNGYKTFSNVAYVYVAEETEPGFKHTAQDGGVYGSADYSQYLIAFRGSALGHEINLTVEQLEDLVQYDNKGNVIEGGMAYRDSYSLANNAYWYVNEYEGLDLYKFLLYLGMEDAETMGRAKSRTTLISFVAADGKVSSETFSAEALSYPEAFGFYNKNAADPGDGSYVPTSEDLVKAGYPVLLAYGVNRYPYTVNKGDEGYLSGLANSGGPIRVVFGKTQYNHPNGSNQVQYLSEVVAGEDVKYNTHQYTDNAHQKALSDSQLRVVVNSADGKRLSDSTLTVGQVEDIIYGEGVENNVKKAARVKGIYEVKDGDEYQSDVYEGIGLEYFLMNVVKLQGTVGTVTFSDGTKEMEVNLSDLFQEGYNASKGIDGQPALLAFAKNGAPLVKSAQDQGYVKEITLSPLSDSDPKTYPVNNSGGPLSVVIPSTTSAESDAQFLGNVTSITVNLEPDRYAHIEAPYSESAAQKIEFYGDGLEKKATYTVADLENRQTQAKTMDFSIRSEDGSVIEERYRGVGLYDLFTEIGIKSNAGDVIIHTADGGSHTLSLGQIKSKNGVNYVNPEKGSLYAILAYGTGKVAEDSKLGMPLVAGASSAGYAADYHNGEGPVKLVVPARTEEEANVAACLGSVVGVEVTANEIETWGHAMSDVYSEFLDYEMTFTIRNDDHEWTHNFTVAQLESLTDLIVREEYAVLEIGTCEGIDIWKFIKLVAGNVPGIEDPISITAYASDGYKNDLLSLFYKEGFELGVLDANGDRKPLIIAYALNGYPIVDSENHEGYTGIAGNTAGPLRVIAETVQGASVKYFQKLVVTIPGSGPIDVQLPSQLQ
;
A
#
# COMPACT_ATOMS: atom_id res chain seq x y z
N MET A 1 -78.82 12.44 -55.54
CA MET A 1 -79.12 13.90 -55.45
C MET A 1 -79.47 14.21 -54.01
N ARG A 2 -78.99 15.26 -53.37
CA ARG A 2 -77.97 16.26 -53.68
C ARG A 2 -78.05 17.19 -52.45
N LYS A 3 -76.90 17.71 -52.02
CA LYS A 3 -76.76 18.83 -51.06
C LYS A 3 -77.05 18.51 -49.59
N ARG A 4 -76.02 18.09 -48.87
CA ARG A 4 -75.60 18.61 -47.55
C ARG A 4 -74.42 17.78 -47.02
N LEU A 5 -73.21 18.02 -47.53
CA LEU A 5 -71.95 17.57 -46.91
C LEU A 5 -70.69 18.18 -47.59
N LEU A 6 -70.80 19.39 -48.12
CA LEU A 6 -69.67 20.14 -48.69
C LEU A 6 -69.72 21.59 -48.18
N ALA A 7 -69.27 21.80 -46.94
CA ALA A 7 -68.97 23.14 -46.40
C ALA A 7 -68.00 23.12 -45.20
N PHE A 8 -67.51 21.97 -44.75
CA PHE A 8 -66.64 21.88 -43.56
C PHE A 8 -65.20 21.40 -43.85
N ALA A 9 -64.84 21.23 -45.14
CA ALA A 9 -63.54 20.70 -45.56
C ALA A 9 -62.59 21.77 -46.15
N LEU A 10 -62.81 23.06 -45.89
CA LEU A 10 -61.96 24.15 -46.45
C LEU A 10 -61.39 25.13 -45.42
N ALA A 11 -61.34 24.75 -44.14
CA ALA A 11 -60.71 25.55 -43.07
C ALA A 11 -59.66 24.78 -42.24
N VAL A 12 -59.28 23.56 -42.65
CA VAL A 12 -58.30 22.71 -41.92
C VAL A 12 -57.04 22.40 -42.75
N CYS A 13 -56.90 22.92 -43.98
CA CYS A 13 -55.73 22.66 -44.83
C CYS A 13 -54.78 23.87 -45.03
N MET A 14 -54.76 24.84 -44.10
CA MET A 14 -53.80 25.96 -44.16
C MET A 14 -53.05 26.22 -42.85
N PHE A 15 -52.88 25.20 -42.01
CA PHE A 15 -52.05 25.25 -40.79
C PHE A 15 -51.25 23.95 -40.54
N ALA A 16 -50.79 23.30 -41.61
CA ALA A 16 -49.95 22.09 -41.52
C ALA A 16 -48.81 22.06 -42.54
N LEU A 17 -48.19 23.22 -42.80
CA LEU A 17 -46.90 23.32 -43.50
C LEU A 17 -46.04 24.35 -42.78
N GLY A 18 -45.46 23.91 -41.66
CA GLY A 18 -44.50 24.69 -40.90
C GLY A 18 -43.76 23.75 -39.96
N GLY A 19 -42.55 23.35 -40.35
CA GLY A 19 -41.58 22.74 -39.46
C GLY A 19 -41.30 21.24 -39.61
N CYS A 20 -41.24 20.68 -40.81
CA CYS A 20 -40.26 19.60 -41.02
C CYS A 20 -38.89 20.27 -41.07
N GLY A 21 -38.17 20.26 -39.95
CA GLY A 21 -36.77 20.70 -39.94
C GLY A 21 -35.99 19.82 -40.93
N GLN A 22 -35.41 20.43 -41.95
CA GLN A 22 -34.42 19.74 -42.78
C GLN A 22 -33.26 19.36 -41.87
N THR A 23 -33.01 18.07 -41.70
CA THR A 23 -31.75 17.58 -41.17
C THR A 23 -30.67 17.99 -42.17
N ILE A 24 -29.75 18.85 -41.76
CA ILE A 24 -28.58 19.20 -42.57
C ILE A 24 -27.72 17.94 -42.66
N GLN A 25 -27.77 17.23 -43.79
CA GLN A 25 -26.88 16.11 -44.07
C GLN A 25 -25.61 16.65 -44.73
N ILE A 26 -24.53 16.72 -43.96
CA ILE A 26 -23.18 16.95 -44.47
C ILE A 26 -22.50 15.60 -44.56
N ASP A 27 -21.87 15.33 -45.71
CA ASP A 27 -21.08 14.13 -45.90
C ASP A 27 -19.68 14.36 -45.30
N PHE A 28 -19.34 13.59 -44.27
CA PHE A 28 -18.03 13.59 -43.64
C PHE A 28 -17.17 12.39 -44.07
N SER A 29 -17.58 11.66 -45.12
CA SER A 29 -16.74 10.60 -45.67
C SER A 29 -15.46 11.18 -46.30
N GLY A 30 -14.30 10.62 -45.93
CA GLY A 30 -13.00 11.05 -46.45
C GLY A 30 -12.40 12.30 -45.80
N VAL A 31 -12.81 12.66 -44.57
CA VAL A 31 -12.13 13.69 -43.78
C VAL A 31 -10.69 13.26 -43.46
N ASP A 32 -9.74 14.15 -43.71
CA ASP A 32 -8.37 14.01 -43.23
C ASP A 32 -8.28 14.57 -41.80
N TYR A 33 -8.20 13.66 -40.83
CA TYR A 33 -8.04 14.01 -39.43
C TYR A 33 -6.60 14.38 -39.08
N GLN A 34 -5.60 13.97 -39.86
CA GLN A 34 -4.19 14.18 -39.53
C GLN A 34 -3.84 15.67 -39.59
N SER A 35 -4.24 16.37 -40.66
CA SER A 35 -4.01 17.81 -40.82
C SER A 35 -5.21 18.68 -40.43
N SER A 36 -6.10 18.18 -39.56
CA SER A 36 -7.37 18.85 -39.26
C SER A 36 -7.14 20.21 -38.58
N PRO A 37 -7.79 21.30 -39.06
CA PRO A 37 -7.73 22.62 -38.41
C PRO A 37 -8.58 22.69 -37.13
N TYR A 38 -9.29 21.60 -36.77
CA TYR A 38 -9.99 21.49 -35.50
C TYR A 38 -9.04 21.13 -34.34
N LYS A 39 -7.83 20.62 -34.64
CA LYS A 39 -6.86 20.13 -33.64
C LYS A 39 -5.95 21.23 -33.10
N HIS A 40 -5.61 21.14 -31.82
CA HIS A 40 -4.62 22.01 -31.19
C HIS A 40 -3.21 21.71 -31.66
N ILE A 41 -2.85 20.43 -31.81
CA ILE A 41 -1.53 19.98 -32.28
C ILE A 41 -1.14 20.53 -33.66
N ASN A 42 -2.14 20.94 -34.45
CA ASN A 42 -1.96 21.53 -35.78
C ASN A 42 -2.07 23.06 -35.78
N ASN A 43 -1.97 23.71 -34.61
CA ASN A 43 -2.14 25.17 -34.45
C ASN A 43 -3.47 25.70 -35.03
N GLY A 44 -4.53 24.88 -35.05
CA GLY A 44 -5.80 25.25 -35.67
C GLY A 44 -5.70 25.48 -37.19
N GLY A 45 -4.69 24.91 -37.85
CA GLY A 45 -4.44 25.07 -39.29
C GLY A 45 -3.62 26.32 -39.67
N VAL A 46 -3.05 27.03 -38.70
CA VAL A 46 -2.17 28.20 -38.95
C VAL A 46 -0.75 27.72 -39.28
N THR A 47 -0.21 28.15 -40.43
CA THR A 47 1.16 27.83 -40.88
C THR A 47 2.13 28.99 -40.62
N ASP A 48 3.35 28.70 -40.18
CA ASP A 48 4.35 29.64 -39.63
C ASP A 48 4.59 30.93 -40.44
N ASP A 49 4.20 32.04 -39.81
CA ASP A 49 4.58 33.46 -39.99
C ASP A 49 3.58 34.38 -39.22
N GLU A 50 2.50 33.81 -38.66
CA GLU A 50 1.54 34.49 -37.79
C GLU A 50 1.79 34.18 -36.31
N THR A 51 1.46 35.14 -35.43
CA THR A 51 1.46 34.94 -33.97
C THR A 51 0.66 33.69 -33.63
N LEU A 52 1.24 32.74 -32.88
CA LEU A 52 0.55 31.51 -32.49
C LEU A 52 -0.81 31.84 -31.86
N PRO A 53 -1.88 31.14 -32.27
CA PRO A 53 -3.24 31.50 -31.85
C PRO A 53 -3.48 31.26 -30.37
N TYR A 54 -2.68 30.44 -29.68
CA TYR A 54 -2.74 30.15 -28.24
C TYR A 54 -1.47 29.41 -27.78
N ASN A 55 -1.33 29.16 -26.47
CA ASN A 55 -0.26 28.31 -25.93
C ASN A 55 -0.61 26.83 -26.18
N VAL A 56 -0.01 26.25 -27.22
CA VAL A 56 -0.27 24.88 -27.68
C VAL A 56 0.16 23.87 -26.62
N ASP A 57 1.31 24.07 -25.98
CA ASP A 57 1.84 23.11 -25.00
C ASP A 57 0.97 23.06 -23.75
N ALA A 58 0.50 24.21 -23.25
CA ALA A 58 -0.41 24.26 -22.12
C ALA A 58 -1.76 23.55 -22.39
N ILE A 59 -2.28 23.65 -23.62
CA ILE A 59 -3.54 22.98 -23.98
C ILE A 59 -3.34 21.49 -24.25
N THR A 60 -2.32 21.15 -25.03
CA THR A 60 -2.06 19.77 -25.43
C THR A 60 -1.57 18.92 -24.26
N GLY A 61 -0.92 19.51 -23.26
CA GLY A 61 -0.57 18.88 -21.98
C GLY A 61 -1.72 18.79 -20.97
N ALA A 62 -2.90 19.36 -21.25
CA ALA A 62 -4.07 19.17 -20.40
C ALA A 62 -4.57 17.73 -20.46
N THR A 63 -5.15 17.22 -19.36
CA THR A 63 -5.46 15.79 -19.21
C THR A 63 -6.95 15.54 -19.01
N LEU A 64 -7.51 14.65 -19.83
CA LEU A 64 -8.75 13.93 -19.56
C LEU A 64 -8.45 12.71 -18.71
N THR A 65 -9.14 12.52 -17.58
CA THR A 65 -8.97 11.31 -16.76
C THR A 65 -10.15 10.38 -16.91
N VAL A 66 -9.89 9.14 -17.32
CA VAL A 66 -10.88 8.05 -17.34
C VAL A 66 -10.69 7.22 -16.07
N GLU A 67 -11.63 7.27 -15.14
CA GLU A 67 -11.49 6.71 -13.78
C GLU A 67 -12.80 6.09 -13.27
N GLY A 68 -12.77 5.50 -12.08
CA GLY A 68 -13.96 4.98 -11.40
C GLY A 68 -13.96 3.45 -11.21
N PRO A 69 -14.96 2.92 -10.49
CA PRO A 69 -15.02 1.52 -10.09
C PRO A 69 -15.31 0.56 -11.26
N GLY A 70 -15.83 1.07 -12.38
CA GLY A 70 -16.03 0.30 -13.60
C GLY A 70 -14.75 0.09 -14.44
N LEU A 71 -13.57 0.47 -13.93
CA LEU A 71 -12.29 0.32 -14.63
C LEU A 71 -11.32 -0.53 -13.83
N VAL A 72 -10.46 -1.26 -14.55
CA VAL A 72 -9.30 -1.95 -13.96
C VAL A 72 -8.29 -0.94 -13.43
N THR A 73 -8.07 0.16 -14.15
CA THR A 73 -7.13 1.23 -13.73
C THR A 73 -7.55 2.61 -14.23
N SER A 74 -7.34 3.62 -13.39
CA SER A 74 -7.52 5.03 -13.77
C SER A 74 -6.48 5.44 -14.82
N THR A 75 -6.96 5.95 -15.94
CA THR A 75 -6.14 6.28 -17.10
C THR A 75 -6.24 7.77 -17.41
N PRO A 76 -5.22 8.58 -17.05
CA PRO A 76 -5.06 9.91 -17.60
C PRO A 76 -4.65 9.83 -19.09
N LEU A 77 -5.23 10.72 -19.89
CA LEU A 77 -5.00 10.92 -21.32
C LEU A 77 -4.77 12.41 -21.59
N SER A 78 -3.62 12.77 -22.14
CA SER A 78 -3.41 14.15 -22.58
C SER A 78 -4.27 14.48 -23.81
N ILE A 79 -4.61 15.76 -24.00
CA ILE A 79 -5.26 16.21 -25.24
C ILE A 79 -4.38 15.90 -26.45
N ARG A 80 -3.06 16.03 -26.31
CA ARG A 80 -2.09 15.65 -27.34
C ARG A 80 -2.26 14.19 -27.78
N GLU A 81 -2.39 13.26 -26.85
CA GLU A 81 -2.56 11.83 -27.15
C GLU A 81 -3.93 11.53 -27.78
N LEU A 82 -4.98 12.26 -27.39
CA LEU A 82 -6.30 12.14 -28.02
C LEU A 82 -6.27 12.67 -29.46
N GLU A 83 -5.59 13.79 -29.70
CA GLU A 83 -5.55 14.45 -31.01
C GLU A 83 -4.58 13.81 -32.00
N ASN A 84 -3.51 13.13 -31.57
CA ASN A 84 -2.62 12.46 -32.53
C ASN A 84 -3.25 11.21 -33.16
N ARG A 85 -4.32 10.67 -32.57
CA ARG A 85 -5.03 9.53 -33.14
C ARG A 85 -5.81 9.93 -34.40
N ASN A 86 -6.06 8.96 -35.27
CA ASN A 86 -7.03 9.07 -36.37
C ASN A 86 -8.21 8.11 -36.17
N ASP A 87 -7.95 6.91 -35.65
CA ASP A 87 -9.01 5.95 -35.35
C ASP A 87 -9.91 6.44 -34.21
N GLY A 88 -11.21 6.24 -34.37
CA GLY A 88 -12.22 6.71 -33.43
C GLY A 88 -12.56 8.21 -33.53
N LEU A 89 -11.82 8.99 -34.34
CA LEU A 89 -12.17 10.38 -34.59
C LEU A 89 -13.32 10.50 -35.59
N VAL A 90 -14.26 11.40 -35.28
CA VAL A 90 -15.44 11.62 -36.12
C VAL A 90 -15.81 13.11 -36.18
N ARG A 91 -16.50 13.50 -37.26
CA ARG A 91 -17.19 14.79 -37.37
C ARG A 91 -18.70 14.57 -37.35
N GLY A 92 -19.42 15.41 -36.62
CA GLY A 92 -20.87 15.36 -36.58
C GLY A 92 -21.52 16.74 -36.46
N VAL A 93 -22.77 16.83 -36.90
CA VAL A 93 -23.58 18.06 -36.79
C VAL A 93 -24.45 17.96 -35.55
N TYR A 94 -24.22 18.84 -34.58
CA TYR A 94 -24.96 18.86 -33.32
C TYR A 94 -25.62 20.22 -33.09
N LYS A 95 -26.66 20.21 -32.25
CA LYS A 95 -27.45 21.39 -31.95
C LYS A 95 -27.57 21.62 -30.45
N ASP A 96 -27.23 22.82 -30.02
CA ASP A 96 -27.51 23.32 -28.66
C ASP A 96 -28.26 24.67 -28.70
N SER A 97 -28.32 25.40 -27.58
CA SER A 97 -29.01 26.70 -27.53
C SER A 97 -28.29 27.83 -28.30
N ARG A 98 -27.01 27.67 -28.66
CA ARG A 98 -26.24 28.63 -29.46
C ARG A 98 -26.53 28.49 -30.96
N GLY A 99 -26.84 27.28 -31.41
CA GLY A 99 -27.11 27.02 -32.81
C GLY A 99 -26.82 25.59 -33.23
N THR A 100 -26.60 25.40 -34.53
CA THR A 100 -26.20 24.14 -35.14
C THR A 100 -24.78 24.30 -35.67
N PHE A 101 -23.87 23.45 -35.21
CA PHE A 101 -22.44 23.50 -35.52
C PHE A 101 -21.91 22.11 -35.88
N ILE A 102 -20.75 22.08 -36.52
CA ILE A 102 -19.96 20.88 -36.76
C ILE A 102 -18.97 20.75 -35.61
N TYR A 103 -18.89 19.57 -35.02
CA TYR A 103 -17.92 19.24 -33.98
C TYR A 103 -17.01 18.12 -34.45
N GLU A 104 -15.75 18.19 -34.07
CA GLU A 104 -14.75 17.14 -34.29
C GLU A 104 -14.21 16.65 -32.95
N GLY A 105 -14.09 15.34 -32.79
CA GLY A 105 -13.66 14.74 -31.53
C GLY A 105 -13.54 13.23 -31.56
N MET A 106 -13.15 12.68 -30.42
CA MET A 106 -13.12 11.24 -30.16
C MET A 106 -14.52 10.71 -29.88
N ASP A 107 -14.90 9.64 -30.56
CA ASP A 107 -16.08 8.85 -30.24
C ASP A 107 -15.87 8.13 -28.90
N LEU A 108 -16.75 8.41 -27.94
CA LEU A 108 -16.67 7.82 -26.62
C LEU A 108 -16.84 6.30 -26.63
N TYR A 109 -17.67 5.74 -27.52
CA TYR A 109 -17.80 4.29 -27.63
C TYR A 109 -16.47 3.67 -28.04
N TYR A 110 -15.77 4.29 -29.00
CA TYR A 110 -14.45 3.86 -29.42
C TYR A 110 -13.46 3.96 -28.26
N LEU A 111 -13.43 5.09 -27.55
CA LEU A 111 -12.57 5.29 -26.39
C LEU A 111 -12.73 4.18 -25.34
N LEU A 112 -13.97 3.82 -24.98
CA LEU A 112 -14.23 2.87 -23.89
C LEU A 112 -14.19 1.40 -24.31
N SER A 113 -14.33 1.08 -25.60
CA SER A 113 -14.49 -0.32 -26.05
C SER A 113 -13.47 -0.79 -27.08
N GLN A 114 -12.75 0.12 -27.74
CA GLN A 114 -11.77 -0.19 -28.78
C GLN A 114 -10.38 0.33 -28.42
N MET A 115 -10.28 1.37 -27.60
CA MET A 115 -9.01 1.88 -27.10
C MET A 115 -8.53 1.06 -25.88
N THR A 116 -8.47 -0.26 -26.01
CA THR A 116 -8.15 -1.21 -24.92
C THR A 116 -6.66 -1.57 -24.84
N ASP A 117 -5.92 -1.32 -25.92
CA ASP A 117 -4.53 -1.76 -26.08
C ASP A 117 -3.53 -0.65 -25.78
N GLY A 118 -2.32 -1.04 -25.38
CA GLY A 118 -1.22 -0.14 -25.00
C GLY A 118 -1.38 0.47 -23.61
N ASP A 119 -0.41 1.29 -23.19
CA ASP A 119 -0.30 1.77 -21.79
C ASP A 119 -1.37 2.78 -21.35
N ASN A 120 -2.16 3.23 -22.32
CA ASN A 120 -3.30 4.11 -22.12
C ASN A 120 -4.61 3.39 -22.47
N GLY A 121 -4.57 2.06 -22.56
CA GLY A 121 -5.71 1.22 -22.84
C GLY A 121 -6.73 1.32 -21.71
N ILE A 122 -7.97 1.65 -22.06
CA ILE A 122 -9.07 1.74 -21.12
C ILE A 122 -9.71 0.36 -21.01
N GLN A 123 -9.48 -0.29 -19.87
CA GLN A 123 -10.03 -1.61 -19.57
C GLN A 123 -11.20 -1.47 -18.60
N THR A 124 -12.40 -1.69 -19.11
CA THR A 124 -13.61 -1.74 -18.29
C THR A 124 -13.73 -3.09 -17.58
N THR A 125 -14.23 -3.08 -16.35
CA THR A 125 -14.58 -4.32 -15.64
C THR A 125 -15.88 -4.91 -16.19
N GLU A 126 -16.17 -6.17 -15.89
CA GLU A 126 -17.44 -6.81 -16.25
C GLU A 126 -18.66 -6.15 -15.60
N LYS A 127 -18.45 -5.37 -14.53
CA LYS A 127 -19.49 -4.64 -13.79
C LYS A 127 -19.70 -3.21 -14.29
N ALA A 128 -18.89 -2.73 -15.23
CA ALA A 128 -19.03 -1.41 -15.81
C ALA A 128 -20.41 -1.22 -16.46
N TYR A 129 -21.09 -0.12 -16.15
CA TYR A 129 -22.49 0.06 -16.55
C TYR A 129 -22.81 1.45 -17.08
N ARG A 130 -22.38 2.50 -16.37
CA ARG A 130 -22.68 3.89 -16.73
C ARG A 130 -21.46 4.78 -16.66
N VAL A 131 -21.54 5.91 -17.33
CA VAL A 131 -20.49 6.92 -17.41
C VAL A 131 -21.04 8.25 -16.93
N GLN A 132 -20.38 8.82 -15.93
CA GLN A 132 -20.60 10.16 -15.43
C GLN A 132 -19.53 11.08 -15.99
N PHE A 133 -19.95 12.10 -16.73
CA PHE A 133 -19.04 13.11 -17.26
C PHE A 133 -18.94 14.24 -16.27
N LYS A 134 -17.71 14.61 -15.92
CA LYS A 134 -17.47 15.65 -14.94
C LYS A 134 -16.55 16.73 -15.51
N ASP A 135 -16.82 17.97 -15.10
CA ASP A 135 -15.97 19.12 -15.44
C ASP A 135 -14.65 19.11 -14.65
N SER A 136 -13.80 20.11 -14.85
CA SER A 136 -12.51 20.24 -14.14
C SER A 136 -12.61 20.30 -12.61
N ASN A 137 -13.80 20.60 -12.07
CA ASN A 137 -14.09 20.60 -10.64
C ASN A 137 -14.84 19.33 -10.20
N ARG A 138 -14.83 18.28 -11.04
CA ARG A 138 -15.51 17.00 -10.84
C ARG A 138 -17.02 17.11 -10.60
N LYS A 139 -17.65 18.20 -11.03
CA LYS A 139 -19.11 18.30 -11.01
C LYS A 139 -19.69 17.49 -12.17
N THR A 140 -20.61 16.58 -11.86
CA THR A 140 -21.32 15.81 -12.89
C THR A 140 -22.15 16.72 -13.77
N ILE A 141 -21.80 16.80 -15.05
CA ILE A 141 -22.53 17.57 -16.07
C ILE A 141 -23.53 16.71 -16.84
N SER A 142 -23.28 15.41 -16.96
CA SER A 142 -24.15 14.45 -17.63
C SER A 142 -23.87 13.03 -17.17
N GLU A 143 -24.84 12.14 -17.36
CA GLU A 143 -24.74 10.70 -17.13
C GLU A 143 -25.41 9.95 -18.29
N LEU A 144 -24.72 8.92 -18.80
CA LEU A 144 -25.21 8.01 -19.85
C LEU A 144 -24.86 6.56 -19.49
N THR A 145 -25.70 5.59 -19.88
CA THR A 145 -25.33 4.17 -19.77
C THR A 145 -24.40 3.77 -20.93
N LEU A 146 -23.61 2.70 -20.73
CA LEU A 146 -22.79 2.13 -21.81
C LEU A 146 -23.66 1.66 -22.99
N GLU A 147 -24.90 1.22 -22.74
CA GLU A 147 -25.87 0.85 -23.76
C GLU A 147 -26.33 2.08 -24.57
N GLU A 148 -26.61 3.22 -23.92
CA GLU A 148 -26.94 4.47 -24.62
C GLU A 148 -25.77 4.97 -25.47
N ILE A 149 -24.55 4.89 -24.96
CA ILE A 149 -23.33 5.26 -25.69
C ILE A 149 -23.17 4.39 -26.94
N LYS A 150 -23.36 3.07 -26.79
CA LYS A 150 -23.34 2.14 -27.93
C LYS A 150 -24.47 2.42 -28.93
N ALA A 151 -25.69 2.67 -28.46
CA ALA A 151 -26.82 2.97 -29.32
C ALA A 151 -26.62 4.27 -30.12
N ALA A 152 -25.99 5.28 -29.52
CA ALA A 152 -25.60 6.52 -30.19
C ALA A 152 -24.58 6.28 -31.31
N HIS A 153 -23.55 5.48 -31.03
CA HIS A 153 -22.57 5.04 -32.02
C HIS A 153 -23.23 4.27 -33.18
N ASP A 154 -24.01 3.22 -32.87
CA ASP A 154 -24.67 2.37 -33.86
C ASP A 154 -25.68 3.15 -34.74
N ALA A 155 -26.21 4.28 -34.24
CA ALA A 155 -27.11 5.18 -34.97
C ALA A 155 -26.38 6.20 -35.86
N GLY A 156 -25.05 6.27 -35.83
CA GLY A 156 -24.26 7.25 -36.57
C GLY A 156 -24.30 8.66 -35.96
N GLU A 157 -24.71 8.79 -34.69
CA GLU A 157 -24.78 10.04 -33.93
C GLU A 157 -24.03 9.88 -32.60
N PRO A 158 -22.71 9.55 -32.63
CA PRO A 158 -21.95 9.17 -31.44
C PRO A 158 -21.88 10.29 -30.39
N ILE A 159 -21.59 9.88 -29.15
CA ILE A 159 -21.26 10.80 -28.05
C ILE A 159 -19.80 11.22 -28.23
N LEU A 160 -19.53 12.53 -28.33
CA LEU A 160 -18.20 13.05 -28.63
C LEU A 160 -17.54 13.71 -27.43
N LEU A 161 -16.25 13.43 -27.30
CA LEU A 161 -15.29 14.27 -26.61
C LEU A 161 -14.66 15.19 -27.66
N ALA A 162 -15.30 16.33 -27.90
CA ALA A 162 -14.95 17.25 -28.97
C ALA A 162 -13.81 18.17 -28.55
N TYR A 163 -12.78 18.27 -29.39
CA TYR A 163 -11.65 19.20 -29.20
C TYR A 163 -11.74 20.43 -30.13
N GLY A 164 -12.65 20.43 -31.11
CA GLY A 164 -12.87 21.58 -31.98
C GLY A 164 -14.31 21.76 -32.48
N ILE A 165 -14.57 22.92 -33.07
CA ILE A 165 -15.88 23.37 -33.54
C ILE A 165 -15.78 24.15 -34.87
N GLY A 166 -16.82 24.06 -35.71
CA GLY A 166 -16.92 24.84 -36.95
C GLY A 166 -18.35 25.18 -37.35
N SER A 167 -18.50 26.18 -38.21
CA SER A 167 -19.78 26.56 -38.81
C SER A 167 -20.25 25.51 -39.83
N THR A 168 -21.57 25.44 -40.07
CA THR A 168 -22.16 24.45 -41.00
C THR A 168 -21.78 24.66 -42.46
N ASP A 169 -21.28 25.84 -42.81
CA ASP A 169 -20.69 26.18 -44.12
C ASP A 169 -19.18 25.84 -44.20
N GLN A 170 -18.57 25.41 -43.08
CA GLN A 170 -17.12 25.15 -42.92
C GLN A 170 -16.20 26.35 -43.19
N GLU A 171 -16.73 27.57 -43.31
CA GLU A 171 -15.92 28.78 -43.53
C GLU A 171 -15.19 29.25 -42.26
N THR A 172 -15.65 28.82 -41.08
CA THR A 172 -15.05 29.18 -39.80
C THR A 172 -14.88 27.93 -38.96
N VAL A 173 -13.63 27.61 -38.62
CA VAL A 173 -13.24 26.45 -37.81
C VAL A 173 -12.24 26.92 -36.76
N ALA A 174 -12.34 26.38 -35.55
CA ALA A 174 -11.33 26.57 -34.52
C ALA A 174 -11.32 25.40 -33.52
N PRO A 175 -10.16 25.06 -32.94
CA PRO A 175 -10.09 24.25 -31.73
C PRO A 175 -10.75 24.98 -30.55
N PHE A 176 -11.07 24.26 -29.47
CA PHE A 176 -11.52 24.89 -28.24
C PHE A 176 -10.37 25.57 -27.49
N VAL A 177 -10.66 26.48 -26.56
CA VAL A 177 -9.63 27.18 -25.78
C VAL A 177 -10.08 27.36 -24.34
N PHE A 178 -9.13 27.55 -23.42
CA PHE A 178 -9.46 27.86 -22.02
C PHE A 178 -10.23 29.18 -21.89
N ASN A 179 -10.88 29.38 -20.75
CA ASN A 179 -11.49 30.68 -20.45
C ASN A 179 -10.42 31.77 -20.30
N GLY A 180 -10.80 33.03 -20.55
CA GLY A 180 -9.96 34.17 -20.22
C GLY A 180 -9.78 34.32 -18.71
N LYS A 181 -8.83 35.16 -18.29
CA LYS A 181 -8.52 35.40 -16.87
C LYS A 181 -9.71 35.97 -16.07
N THR A 182 -10.67 36.59 -16.75
CA THR A 182 -11.91 37.11 -16.16
C THR A 182 -13.11 36.74 -17.04
N GLU A 183 -14.33 36.78 -16.50
CA GLU A 183 -15.57 36.52 -17.27
C GLU A 183 -15.76 37.42 -18.51
N LYS A 184 -15.03 38.53 -18.61
CA LYS A 184 -15.12 39.48 -19.73
C LYS A 184 -13.97 39.36 -20.72
N ASP A 185 -12.95 38.59 -20.37
CA ASP A 185 -11.78 38.39 -21.21
C ASP A 185 -11.90 37.04 -21.92
N HIS A 186 -11.32 36.95 -23.12
CA HIS A 186 -11.19 35.71 -23.84
C HIS A 186 -9.71 35.33 -23.94
N SER A 187 -9.43 34.04 -23.92
CA SER A 187 -8.09 33.54 -24.19
C SER A 187 -7.71 33.80 -25.66
N LEU A 188 -6.40 33.75 -25.93
CA LEU A 188 -5.91 33.72 -27.29
C LEU A 188 -6.56 32.53 -28.03
N GLY A 189 -6.99 32.74 -29.28
CA GLY A 189 -7.63 31.70 -30.10
C GLY A 189 -9.15 31.68 -30.03
N TYR A 190 -9.75 32.57 -29.24
CA TYR A 190 -11.20 32.71 -29.18
C TYR A 190 -11.80 33.27 -30.48
N VAL A 191 -12.88 32.63 -30.95
CA VAL A 191 -13.66 32.99 -32.13
C VAL A 191 -15.11 33.26 -31.72
N ASP A 192 -15.51 34.53 -31.75
CA ASP A 192 -16.83 35.01 -31.30
C ASP A 192 -18.01 34.29 -31.98
N LYS A 193 -17.89 33.98 -33.28
CA LYS A 193 -18.92 33.26 -34.06
C LYS A 193 -19.11 31.81 -33.60
N LEU A 194 -18.07 31.19 -33.04
CA LEU A 194 -18.08 29.79 -32.61
C LEU A 194 -18.27 29.65 -31.09
N LYS A 195 -17.93 30.67 -30.31
CA LYS A 195 -17.94 30.62 -28.84
C LYS A 195 -17.16 29.40 -28.33
N ASN A 196 -15.90 29.29 -28.77
CA ASN A 196 -15.01 28.14 -28.58
C ASN A 196 -14.19 28.19 -27.28
N ASP A 197 -14.55 29.03 -26.30
CA ASP A 197 -13.97 29.07 -24.95
C ASP A 197 -14.46 27.89 -24.06
N ASP A 198 -14.49 27.97 -22.74
CA ASP A 198 -14.98 26.88 -21.86
C ASP A 198 -14.19 25.56 -21.93
N GLY A 199 -12.86 25.65 -22.05
CA GLY A 199 -11.92 24.52 -21.92
C GLY A 199 -11.65 23.78 -23.23
N CYS A 200 -10.50 23.09 -23.31
CA CYS A 200 -9.99 22.48 -24.55
C CYS A 200 -10.71 21.20 -25.02
N LEU A 201 -11.61 20.65 -24.22
CA LEU A 201 -12.38 19.44 -24.54
C LEU A 201 -13.83 19.61 -24.06
N ARG A 202 -14.81 19.27 -24.89
CA ARG A 202 -16.24 19.39 -24.58
C ARG A 202 -17.01 18.10 -24.81
N LEU A 203 -18.01 17.86 -23.97
CA LEU A 203 -18.97 16.78 -24.17
C LEU A 203 -20.06 17.22 -25.17
N VAL A 204 -20.22 16.50 -26.29
CA VAL A 204 -21.16 16.83 -27.36
C VAL A 204 -22.00 15.61 -27.77
N TYR A 205 -23.33 15.73 -27.74
CA TYR A 205 -24.27 14.68 -28.15
C TYR A 205 -25.70 15.21 -28.33
N ASP A 206 -26.62 14.38 -28.87
CA ASP A 206 -28.05 14.71 -28.91
C ASP A 206 -28.69 14.57 -27.51
N THR A 207 -28.69 15.69 -26.79
CA THR A 207 -29.25 15.84 -25.45
C THR A 207 -30.75 15.58 -25.34
N LYS A 208 -31.48 15.54 -26.46
CA LYS A 208 -32.92 15.21 -26.47
C LYS A 208 -33.17 13.71 -26.61
N LYS A 209 -32.20 12.97 -27.14
CA LYS A 209 -32.31 11.55 -27.46
C LYS A 209 -31.64 10.67 -26.40
N TYR A 210 -30.53 11.14 -25.82
CA TYR A 210 -29.72 10.37 -24.89
C TYR A 210 -29.46 11.11 -23.57
N GLY A 211 -29.21 10.34 -22.50
CA GLY A 211 -28.74 10.83 -21.22
C GLY A 211 -29.80 11.50 -20.34
N ARG A 212 -29.46 11.70 -19.07
CA ARG A 212 -30.30 12.41 -18.08
C ARG A 212 -29.78 13.83 -17.90
N GLN A 213 -30.53 14.83 -18.39
CA GLN A 213 -30.09 16.23 -18.41
C GLN A 213 -30.24 16.92 -17.05
N ASN A 214 -29.14 17.46 -16.50
CA ASN A 214 -29.14 18.37 -15.34
C ASN A 214 -29.10 19.85 -15.79
N GLY A 215 -30.10 20.29 -16.56
CA GLY A 215 -30.27 21.72 -16.90
C GLY A 215 -29.29 22.28 -17.93
N TYR A 216 -28.69 21.41 -18.75
CA TYR A 216 -27.69 21.76 -19.76
C TYR A 216 -28.27 22.65 -20.87
N LYS A 217 -27.70 23.84 -21.08
CA LYS A 217 -28.11 24.79 -22.13
C LYS A 217 -27.15 24.81 -23.33
N THR A 218 -25.87 24.54 -23.11
CA THR A 218 -24.79 24.57 -24.11
C THR A 218 -23.77 23.49 -23.81
N PHE A 219 -23.12 22.95 -24.86
CA PHE A 219 -21.98 22.04 -24.68
C PHE A 219 -20.83 22.71 -23.92
N SER A 220 -20.26 21.99 -22.95
CA SER A 220 -19.37 22.48 -21.89
C SER A 220 -18.21 21.53 -21.64
N ASN A 221 -17.21 22.01 -20.89
CA ASN A 221 -15.98 21.29 -20.60
C ASN A 221 -16.22 19.90 -20.00
N VAL A 222 -15.43 18.92 -20.43
CA VAL A 222 -15.28 17.63 -19.76
C VAL A 222 -13.81 17.40 -19.44
N ALA A 223 -13.52 17.05 -18.19
CA ALA A 223 -12.18 16.72 -17.72
C ALA A 223 -12.09 15.30 -17.14
N TYR A 224 -13.23 14.70 -16.77
CA TYR A 224 -13.28 13.33 -16.26
C TYR A 224 -14.40 12.53 -16.92
N VAL A 225 -14.06 11.28 -17.24
CA VAL A 225 -14.99 10.22 -17.66
C VAL A 225 -14.99 9.20 -16.53
N TYR A 226 -15.97 9.30 -15.64
CA TYR A 226 -16.09 8.44 -14.46
C TYR A 226 -16.98 7.24 -14.78
N VAL A 227 -16.38 6.06 -14.99
CA VAL A 227 -17.09 4.82 -15.30
C VAL A 227 -17.51 4.16 -13.99
N ALA A 228 -18.82 4.07 -13.79
CA ALA A 228 -19.43 3.51 -12.59
C ALA A 228 -20.11 2.17 -12.88
N GLU A 229 -20.23 1.37 -11.83
CA GLU A 229 -21.02 0.14 -11.83
C GLU A 229 -22.52 0.44 -11.79
N GLU A 230 -23.35 -0.57 -12.05
CA GLU A 230 -24.81 -0.43 -11.98
C GLU A 230 -25.26 -0.07 -10.56
N THR A 231 -24.70 -0.79 -9.59
CA THR A 231 -24.98 -0.67 -8.16
C THR A 231 -23.68 -0.45 -7.39
N GLU A 232 -23.73 0.46 -6.42
CA GLU A 232 -22.62 0.71 -5.48
C GLU A 232 -22.90 -0.03 -4.16
N PRO A 233 -21.89 -0.61 -3.50
CA PRO A 233 -22.07 -1.33 -2.23
C PRO A 233 -22.49 -0.39 -1.08
N GLY A 234 -22.12 0.89 -1.14
CA GLY A 234 -22.25 1.83 -0.04
C GLY A 234 -20.95 1.93 0.76
N PHE A 235 -20.91 2.83 1.74
CA PHE A 235 -19.66 3.14 2.46
C PHE A 235 -19.28 2.11 3.52
N LYS A 236 -20.26 1.43 4.13
CA LYS A 236 -20.07 0.59 5.31
C LYS A 236 -19.65 -0.84 4.95
N HIS A 237 -18.72 -1.40 5.73
CA HIS A 237 -18.35 -2.81 5.68
C HIS A 237 -19.48 -3.70 6.22
N THR A 238 -20.14 -3.24 7.30
CA THR A 238 -21.27 -3.94 7.96
C THR A 238 -22.51 -4.10 7.09
N ALA A 239 -22.61 -3.35 6.00
CA ALA A 239 -23.73 -3.48 5.05
C ALA A 239 -23.48 -4.57 4.00
N GLN A 240 -22.34 -5.28 4.05
CA GLN A 240 -21.84 -6.15 2.98
C GLN A 240 -21.75 -7.62 3.37
N ASP A 241 -22.72 -8.13 4.13
CA ASP A 241 -22.77 -9.53 4.57
C ASP A 241 -22.56 -10.52 3.40
N GLY A 242 -21.48 -11.32 3.48
CA GLY A 242 -21.10 -12.30 2.46
C GLY A 242 -20.52 -11.72 1.16
N GLY A 243 -20.31 -10.41 1.10
CA GLY A 243 -19.64 -9.70 0.01
C GLY A 243 -18.15 -9.45 0.27
N VAL A 244 -17.46 -8.92 -0.74
CA VAL A 244 -15.99 -8.71 -0.75
C VAL A 244 -15.49 -7.74 0.33
N TYR A 245 -16.38 -6.92 0.90
CA TYR A 245 -16.09 -5.96 1.97
C TYR A 245 -16.61 -6.38 3.35
N GLY A 246 -17.29 -7.53 3.45
CA GLY A 246 -17.94 -7.98 4.70
C GLY A 246 -17.06 -8.87 5.58
N SER A 247 -15.74 -8.91 5.37
CA SER A 247 -14.85 -9.77 6.15
C SER A 247 -14.65 -9.26 7.60
N ALA A 248 -14.26 -10.17 8.48
CA ALA A 248 -13.89 -9.83 9.85
C ALA A 248 -12.64 -8.92 9.90
N ASP A 249 -11.71 -9.06 8.96
CA ASP A 249 -10.49 -8.24 8.87
C ASP A 249 -10.78 -6.75 8.73
N TYR A 250 -11.93 -6.39 8.16
CA TYR A 250 -12.37 -5.00 8.08
C TYR A 250 -13.27 -4.62 9.26
N SER A 251 -14.36 -5.38 9.47
CA SER A 251 -15.40 -5.01 10.44
C SER A 251 -14.93 -5.13 11.90
N GLN A 252 -14.07 -6.10 12.20
CA GLN A 252 -13.54 -6.34 13.55
C GLN A 252 -12.18 -5.67 13.78
N TYR A 253 -11.70 -4.88 12.82
CA TYR A 253 -10.46 -4.10 12.99
C TYR A 253 -10.60 -3.11 14.15
N LEU A 254 -9.64 -3.14 15.08
CA LEU A 254 -9.66 -2.36 16.31
C LEU A 254 -8.96 -1.01 16.16
N ILE A 255 -9.61 0.04 16.66
CA ILE A 255 -9.01 1.37 16.83
C ILE A 255 -9.04 1.77 18.30
N ALA A 256 -7.89 2.19 18.83
CA ALA A 256 -7.73 2.62 20.20
C ALA A 256 -7.87 4.15 20.32
N PHE A 257 -8.70 4.62 21.25
CA PHE A 257 -8.88 6.02 21.58
C PHE A 257 -8.44 6.26 23.01
N ARG A 258 -7.40 7.09 23.22
CA ARG A 258 -6.86 7.37 24.56
C ARG A 258 -6.31 8.78 24.70
N GLY A 259 -5.74 9.07 25.87
CA GLY A 259 -5.01 10.31 26.16
C GLY A 259 -5.62 11.09 27.31
N SER A 260 -4.86 12.03 27.86
CA SER A 260 -5.24 12.76 29.08
C SER A 260 -6.51 13.60 28.93
N ALA A 261 -6.92 13.94 27.71
CA ALA A 261 -8.19 14.63 27.46
C ALA A 261 -9.42 13.71 27.53
N LEU A 262 -9.23 12.39 27.40
CA LEU A 262 -10.28 11.39 27.57
C LEU A 262 -10.31 10.81 29.00
N GLY A 263 -9.13 10.60 29.60
CA GLY A 263 -9.03 10.05 30.96
C GLY A 263 -9.14 8.51 31.04
N HIS A 264 -9.25 7.85 29.89
CA HIS A 264 -9.33 6.39 29.74
C HIS A 264 -8.90 5.97 28.33
N GLU A 265 -8.76 4.67 28.12
CA GLU A 265 -8.68 4.09 26.77
C GLU A 265 -9.99 3.35 26.44
N ILE A 266 -10.52 3.59 25.25
CA ILE A 266 -11.66 2.88 24.66
C ILE A 266 -11.19 2.24 23.36
N ASN A 267 -11.53 0.97 23.15
CA ASN A 267 -11.19 0.22 21.93
C ASN A 267 -12.48 -0.10 21.19
N LEU A 268 -12.59 0.33 19.94
CA LEU A 268 -13.79 0.13 19.14
C LEU A 268 -13.44 -0.56 17.82
N THR A 269 -14.29 -1.49 17.41
CA THR A 269 -14.22 -2.08 16.08
C THR A 269 -14.76 -1.11 15.03
N VAL A 270 -14.39 -1.31 13.77
CA VAL A 270 -14.99 -0.56 12.66
C VAL A 270 -16.51 -0.76 12.61
N GLU A 271 -17.00 -1.98 12.86
CA GLU A 271 -18.44 -2.26 13.01
C GLU A 271 -19.10 -1.35 14.06
N GLN A 272 -18.50 -1.24 15.26
CA GLN A 272 -19.02 -0.37 16.31
C GLN A 272 -18.99 1.12 15.93
N LEU A 273 -17.98 1.57 15.20
CA LEU A 273 -17.90 2.93 14.68
C LEU A 273 -18.95 3.20 13.59
N GLU A 274 -19.15 2.26 12.69
CA GLU A 274 -20.17 2.33 11.65
C GLU A 274 -21.59 2.34 12.24
N ASP A 275 -21.84 1.59 13.32
CA ASP A 275 -23.14 1.53 14.00
C ASP A 275 -23.57 2.86 14.63
N LEU A 276 -22.62 3.75 14.95
CA LEU A 276 -22.92 5.11 15.43
C LEU A 276 -23.49 6.01 14.33
N VAL A 277 -23.42 5.61 13.06
CA VAL A 277 -23.93 6.38 11.93
C VAL A 277 -25.36 6.00 11.60
N GLN A 278 -26.26 6.97 11.80
CA GLN A 278 -27.69 6.86 11.56
C GLN A 278 -28.12 7.62 10.30
N TYR A 279 -29.15 7.11 9.62
CA TYR A 279 -29.70 7.70 8.40
C TYR A 279 -31.16 8.12 8.57
N ASP A 280 -31.56 9.18 7.88
CA ASP A 280 -32.96 9.54 7.70
C ASP A 280 -33.67 8.57 6.73
N ASN A 281 -34.99 8.75 6.55
CA ASN A 281 -35.79 7.93 5.65
C ASN A 281 -35.46 8.10 4.15
N LYS A 282 -34.54 9.00 3.80
CA LYS A 282 -34.04 9.24 2.44
C LYS A 282 -32.60 8.73 2.24
N GLY A 283 -31.99 8.14 3.28
CA GLY A 283 -30.61 7.63 3.22
C GLY A 283 -29.53 8.70 3.41
N ASN A 284 -29.88 9.89 3.91
CA ASN A 284 -28.91 10.92 4.30
C ASN A 284 -28.51 10.72 5.76
N VAL A 285 -27.27 11.06 6.10
CA VAL A 285 -26.85 11.12 7.50
C VAL A 285 -27.70 12.12 8.29
N ILE A 286 -28.08 11.77 9.52
CA ILE A 286 -28.94 12.64 10.35
C ILE A 286 -28.15 13.89 10.79
N GLU A 287 -28.69 15.07 10.49
CA GLU A 287 -28.12 16.34 10.91
C GLU A 287 -28.03 16.44 12.44
N GLY A 288 -26.88 16.91 12.95
CA GLY A 288 -26.61 16.99 14.38
C GLY A 288 -26.08 15.70 15.02
N GLY A 289 -26.11 14.56 14.31
CA GLY A 289 -25.47 13.32 14.75
C GLY A 289 -23.93 13.34 14.63
N MET A 290 -23.32 12.19 14.92
CA MET A 290 -21.86 11.97 14.80
C MET A 290 -21.38 11.82 13.35
N ALA A 291 -22.27 11.46 12.43
CA ALA A 291 -21.93 11.20 11.05
C ALA A 291 -21.79 12.49 10.22
N TYR A 292 -20.89 12.45 9.24
CA TYR A 292 -20.79 13.47 8.20
C TYR A 292 -20.54 12.80 6.85
N ARG A 293 -21.20 13.30 5.82
CA ARG A 293 -21.04 12.86 4.43
C ARG A 293 -21.03 14.08 3.53
N ASP A 294 -19.94 14.28 2.80
CA ASP A 294 -19.83 15.31 1.76
C ASP A 294 -18.63 15.03 0.83
N SER A 295 -18.51 15.79 -0.25
CA SER A 295 -17.37 15.79 -1.15
C SER A 295 -16.24 16.66 -0.64
N TYR A 296 -15.04 16.12 -0.49
CA TYR A 296 -13.86 16.87 -0.05
C TYR A 296 -12.98 17.23 -1.26
N SER A 297 -12.57 18.50 -1.36
CA SER A 297 -11.54 18.90 -2.33
C SER A 297 -10.16 18.61 -1.74
N LEU A 298 -9.39 17.79 -2.44
CA LEU A 298 -8.09 17.31 -2.03
C LEU A 298 -7.04 17.76 -3.04
N ALA A 299 -5.84 18.05 -2.57
CA ALA A 299 -4.70 18.22 -3.46
C ALA A 299 -3.52 17.41 -2.93
N ASN A 300 -2.87 16.75 -3.87
CA ASN A 300 -1.50 16.29 -3.70
C ASN A 300 -0.57 17.37 -4.28
N ASN A 301 0.74 17.23 -4.09
CA ASN A 301 1.71 18.20 -4.60
C ASN A 301 1.73 18.32 -6.14
N ALA A 302 1.01 17.45 -6.87
CA ALA A 302 0.99 17.43 -8.34
C ALA A 302 -0.40 17.53 -8.99
N TYR A 303 -1.50 17.30 -8.28
CA TYR A 303 -2.85 17.40 -8.86
C TYR A 303 -3.95 17.54 -7.79
N TRP A 304 -5.12 18.01 -8.23
CA TRP A 304 -6.31 18.18 -7.41
C TRP A 304 -7.33 17.10 -7.74
N TYR A 305 -8.08 16.64 -6.74
CA TYR A 305 -9.13 15.65 -6.89
C TYR A 305 -10.25 15.89 -5.88
N VAL A 306 -11.42 15.34 -6.18
CA VAL A 306 -12.62 15.42 -5.34
C VAL A 306 -13.19 14.02 -5.20
N ASN A 307 -13.45 13.64 -3.96
CA ASN A 307 -14.10 12.39 -3.60
C ASN A 307 -15.15 12.65 -2.51
N GLU A 308 -16.25 11.90 -2.56
CA GLU A 308 -17.24 11.83 -1.50
C GLU A 308 -16.74 10.89 -0.41
N TYR A 309 -16.81 11.32 0.84
CA TYR A 309 -16.45 10.51 2.00
C TYR A 309 -17.62 10.43 2.97
N GLU A 310 -17.70 9.31 3.68
CA GLU A 310 -18.57 9.16 4.84
C GLU A 310 -17.76 8.64 6.03
N GLY A 311 -18.08 9.18 7.21
CA GLY A 311 -17.39 8.84 8.44
C GLY A 311 -17.96 9.53 9.66
N LEU A 312 -17.21 9.45 10.76
CA LEU A 312 -17.51 10.14 12.02
C LEU A 312 -16.78 11.48 12.08
N ASP A 313 -17.51 12.55 12.41
CA ASP A 313 -16.94 13.84 12.79
C ASP A 313 -16.08 13.65 14.05
N LEU A 314 -14.77 13.77 13.89
CA LEU A 314 -13.79 13.44 14.93
C LEU A 314 -14.01 14.27 16.21
N TYR A 315 -14.37 15.56 16.09
CA TYR A 315 -14.59 16.40 17.25
C TYR A 315 -15.77 15.89 18.08
N LYS A 316 -16.92 15.73 17.43
CA LYS A 316 -18.15 15.23 18.06
C LYS A 316 -17.95 13.85 18.65
N PHE A 317 -17.23 12.98 17.94
CA PHE A 317 -16.93 11.64 18.41
C PHE A 317 -16.03 11.66 19.65
N LEU A 318 -15.01 12.52 19.72
CA LEU A 318 -14.19 12.66 20.92
C LEU A 318 -15.00 13.22 22.11
N LEU A 319 -15.95 14.14 21.88
CA LEU A 319 -16.89 14.58 22.93
C LEU A 319 -17.74 13.41 23.42
N TYR A 320 -18.25 12.58 22.51
CA TYR A 320 -18.99 11.36 22.83
C TYR A 320 -18.19 10.40 23.72
N LEU A 321 -16.89 10.25 23.44
CA LEU A 321 -15.97 9.43 24.25
C LEU A 321 -15.57 10.08 25.58
N GLY A 322 -15.98 11.32 25.87
CA GLY A 322 -15.77 11.99 27.15
C GLY A 322 -14.79 13.17 27.14
N MET A 323 -14.29 13.59 25.98
CA MET A 323 -13.48 14.82 25.89
C MET A 323 -14.33 16.05 26.27
N GLU A 324 -13.78 16.96 27.07
CA GLU A 324 -14.40 18.26 27.32
C GLU A 324 -14.52 19.06 26.01
N ASP A 325 -15.57 19.85 25.85
CA ASP A 325 -15.69 20.75 24.70
C ASP A 325 -14.70 21.93 24.82
N ALA A 326 -14.31 22.50 23.66
CA ALA A 326 -13.31 23.54 23.58
C ALA A 326 -13.68 24.84 24.31
N GLU A 327 -14.98 25.13 24.48
CA GLU A 327 -15.45 26.29 25.24
C GLU A 327 -15.21 26.05 26.74
N THR A 328 -15.61 24.90 27.26
CA THR A 328 -15.39 24.46 28.65
C THR A 328 -13.90 24.36 29.00
N MET A 329 -13.08 23.81 28.10
CA MET A 329 -11.62 23.78 28.26
C MET A 329 -11.01 25.18 28.39
N GLY A 330 -11.62 26.17 27.71
CA GLY A 330 -11.08 27.49 27.54
C GLY A 330 -9.90 27.53 26.54
N ARG A 331 -9.75 28.69 25.89
CA ARG A 331 -8.81 28.91 24.76
C ARG A 331 -7.37 28.47 25.00
N ALA A 332 -6.86 28.62 26.22
CA ALA A 332 -5.47 28.28 26.53
C ALA A 332 -5.24 26.76 26.49
N LYS A 333 -6.15 25.97 27.07
CA LYS A 333 -6.06 24.50 27.12
C LYS A 333 -6.42 23.88 25.77
N SER A 334 -7.52 24.32 25.15
CA SER A 334 -8.00 23.72 23.88
C SER A 334 -7.02 23.86 22.71
N ARG A 335 -6.13 24.87 22.73
CA ARG A 335 -5.05 25.04 21.74
C ARG A 335 -3.89 24.08 21.91
N THR A 336 -3.63 23.63 23.13
CA THR A 336 -2.50 22.76 23.47
C THR A 336 -2.91 21.31 23.64
N THR A 337 -4.21 21.01 23.79
CA THR A 337 -4.74 19.66 23.68
C THR A 337 -4.69 19.24 22.21
N LEU A 338 -3.61 18.56 21.82
CA LEU A 338 -3.38 18.06 20.46
C LEU A 338 -3.98 16.67 20.29
N ILE A 339 -4.57 16.43 19.13
CA ILE A 339 -5.10 15.14 18.70
C ILE A 339 -4.13 14.61 17.65
N SER A 340 -3.51 13.48 17.99
CA SER A 340 -2.48 12.82 17.18
C SER A 340 -2.97 11.45 16.73
N PHE A 341 -2.39 10.96 15.62
CA PHE A 341 -2.80 9.71 14.98
C PHE A 341 -1.61 8.78 14.84
N VAL A 342 -1.85 7.48 15.06
CA VAL A 342 -0.87 6.42 14.86
C VAL A 342 -1.43 5.45 13.83
N ALA A 343 -0.66 5.18 12.78
CA ALA A 343 -1.01 4.17 11.79
C ALA A 343 -0.68 2.75 12.29
N ALA A 344 -1.19 1.72 11.61
CA ALA A 344 -1.02 0.31 11.99
C ALA A 344 0.45 -0.16 12.02
N ASP A 345 1.35 0.52 11.31
CA ASP A 345 2.79 0.30 11.35
C ASP A 345 3.48 0.90 12.60
N GLY A 346 2.72 1.60 13.45
CA GLY A 346 3.20 2.29 14.64
C GLY A 346 3.77 3.69 14.37
N LYS A 347 3.71 4.18 13.13
CA LYS A 347 4.19 5.52 12.77
C LYS A 347 3.18 6.57 13.21
N VAL A 348 3.69 7.59 13.89
CA VAL A 348 2.90 8.77 14.28
C VAL A 348 2.79 9.69 13.06
N SER A 349 1.57 10.13 12.76
CA SER A 349 1.32 11.12 11.71
C SER A 349 2.00 12.45 12.04
N SER A 350 2.55 13.12 11.04
CA SER A 350 3.03 14.50 11.16
C SER A 350 1.88 15.51 11.29
N GLU A 351 0.70 15.17 10.76
CA GLU A 351 -0.49 16.00 10.85
C GLU A 351 -1.18 15.78 12.20
N THR A 352 -1.41 16.88 12.94
CA THR A 352 -2.10 16.87 14.24
C THR A 352 -3.06 18.06 14.31
N PHE A 353 -4.13 17.93 15.10
CA PHE A 353 -5.14 18.98 15.24
C PHE A 353 -5.34 19.33 16.71
N SER A 354 -5.47 20.60 17.05
CA SER A 354 -5.87 20.98 18.41
C SER A 354 -7.38 20.79 18.61
N ALA A 355 -7.81 20.60 19.85
CA ALA A 355 -9.24 20.57 20.19
C ALA A 355 -9.96 21.87 19.75
N GLU A 356 -9.28 23.04 19.82
CA GLU A 356 -9.81 24.30 19.27
C GLU A 356 -10.02 24.21 17.76
N ALA A 357 -9.04 23.70 17.00
CA ALA A 357 -9.14 23.59 15.55
C ALA A 357 -10.27 22.65 15.12
N LEU A 358 -10.38 21.48 15.78
CA LEU A 358 -11.46 20.52 15.55
C LEU A 358 -12.84 21.09 15.89
N SER A 359 -12.94 21.96 16.90
CA SER A 359 -14.21 22.61 17.28
C SER A 359 -14.70 23.65 16.27
N TYR A 360 -13.85 24.07 15.32
CA TYR A 360 -14.15 25.11 14.34
C TYR A 360 -14.02 24.57 12.90
N PRO A 361 -14.97 23.74 12.44
CA PRO A 361 -14.92 23.13 11.10
C PRO A 361 -14.93 24.16 9.95
N GLU A 362 -15.34 25.40 10.23
CA GLU A 362 -15.28 26.54 9.29
C GLU A 362 -13.84 26.90 8.87
N ALA A 363 -12.82 26.46 9.61
CA ALA A 363 -11.42 26.60 9.18
C ALA A 363 -11.04 25.66 8.02
N PHE A 364 -11.88 24.68 7.71
CA PHE A 364 -11.64 23.67 6.68
C PHE A 364 -12.66 23.84 5.55
N GLY A 365 -12.12 24.05 4.36
CA GLY A 365 -12.88 24.41 3.17
C GLY A 365 -12.75 23.42 2.03
N PHE A 366 -13.74 23.52 1.16
CA PHE A 366 -13.75 23.01 -0.19
C PHE A 366 -13.42 24.13 -1.16
N TYR A 367 -12.39 23.93 -1.96
CA TYR A 367 -11.94 24.87 -2.98
C TYR A 367 -12.13 24.26 -4.36
N ASN A 368 -12.54 25.08 -5.31
CA ASN A 368 -12.47 24.74 -6.73
C ASN A 368 -11.11 25.17 -7.26
N LYS A 369 -10.49 24.35 -8.11
CA LYS A 369 -9.26 24.77 -8.78
C LYS A 369 -9.60 25.89 -9.75
N ASN A 370 -8.92 27.03 -9.63
CA ASN A 370 -9.18 28.16 -10.51
C ASN A 370 -8.65 27.86 -11.92
N ALA A 371 -9.43 28.16 -12.97
CA ALA A 371 -9.00 27.95 -14.34
C ALA A 371 -7.78 28.81 -14.75
N ALA A 372 -7.51 29.90 -14.02
CA ALA A 372 -6.33 30.74 -14.20
C ALA A 372 -5.09 30.23 -13.45
N ASP A 373 -5.19 29.11 -12.72
CA ASP A 373 -4.08 28.47 -12.02
C ASP A 373 -3.40 27.42 -12.91
N PRO A 374 -2.24 27.74 -13.51
CA PRO A 374 -1.51 26.80 -14.36
C PRO A 374 -0.79 25.70 -13.55
N GLY A 375 -0.77 25.77 -12.21
CA GLY A 375 -0.09 24.78 -11.37
C GLY A 375 1.41 25.01 -11.18
N ASP A 376 1.94 26.15 -11.61
CA ASP A 376 3.36 26.54 -11.48
C ASP A 376 3.65 27.39 -10.22
N GLY A 377 2.65 27.58 -9.36
CA GLY A 377 2.72 28.40 -8.15
C GLY A 377 2.61 29.91 -8.38
N SER A 378 2.43 30.38 -9.63
CA SER A 378 2.29 31.82 -9.94
C SER A 378 0.90 32.40 -9.63
N TYR A 379 -0.11 31.54 -9.49
CA TYR A 379 -1.48 31.96 -9.19
C TYR A 379 -1.63 32.42 -7.75
N VAL A 380 -2.30 33.57 -7.56
CA VAL A 380 -2.61 34.13 -6.24
C VAL A 380 -4.09 33.88 -5.95
N PRO A 381 -4.43 32.98 -5.00
CA PRO A 381 -5.83 32.67 -4.69
C PRO A 381 -6.58 33.86 -4.10
N THR A 382 -7.89 33.88 -4.35
CA THR A 382 -8.87 34.85 -3.86
C THR A 382 -9.89 34.19 -2.95
N SER A 383 -10.73 34.99 -2.29
CA SER A 383 -11.85 34.47 -1.48
C SER A 383 -12.93 33.77 -2.32
N GLU A 384 -12.98 34.02 -3.63
CA GLU A 384 -13.96 33.39 -4.53
C GLU A 384 -13.64 31.93 -4.84
N ASP A 385 -12.38 31.50 -4.63
CA ASP A 385 -11.96 30.11 -4.85
C ASP A 385 -12.49 29.15 -3.76
N LEU A 386 -12.83 29.68 -2.58
CA LEU A 386 -13.48 28.93 -1.51
C LEU A 386 -14.97 28.79 -1.82
N VAL A 387 -15.42 27.56 -2.06
CA VAL A 387 -16.82 27.25 -2.41
C VAL A 387 -17.67 27.08 -1.15
N LYS A 388 -17.14 26.36 -0.17
CA LYS A 388 -17.85 25.99 1.05
C LYS A 388 -16.85 25.75 2.18
N ALA A 389 -17.18 26.19 3.38
CA ALA A 389 -16.47 25.87 4.62
C ALA A 389 -17.31 24.94 5.50
N GLY A 390 -16.77 24.49 6.63
CA GLY A 390 -17.50 23.62 7.57
C GLY A 390 -17.26 22.13 7.32
N TYR A 391 -16.07 21.75 6.86
CA TYR A 391 -15.69 20.35 6.65
C TYR A 391 -14.96 19.79 7.87
N PRO A 392 -15.58 18.96 8.71
CA PRO A 392 -14.90 18.40 9.87
C PRO A 392 -13.75 17.48 9.45
N VAL A 393 -12.80 17.29 10.36
CA VAL A 393 -11.86 16.17 10.28
C VAL A 393 -12.66 14.89 10.50
N LEU A 394 -12.53 13.95 9.58
CA LEU A 394 -13.41 12.79 9.44
C LEU A 394 -12.62 11.50 9.68
N LEU A 395 -13.16 10.63 10.52
CA LEU A 395 -12.78 9.21 10.56
C LEU A 395 -13.60 8.49 9.49
N ALA A 396 -13.06 8.43 8.28
CA ALA A 396 -13.74 7.91 7.09
C ALA A 396 -13.58 6.39 6.98
N TYR A 397 -14.69 5.66 6.78
CA TYR A 397 -14.70 4.21 6.52
C TYR A 397 -14.91 3.84 5.05
N GLY A 398 -15.20 4.82 4.19
CA GLY A 398 -15.31 4.57 2.76
C GLY A 398 -15.15 5.84 1.92
N VAL A 399 -15.04 5.63 0.61
CA VAL A 399 -14.84 6.66 -0.42
C VAL A 399 -15.74 6.39 -1.62
N ASN A 400 -16.38 7.42 -2.16
CA ASN A 400 -17.28 7.37 -3.32
C ASN A 400 -18.29 6.20 -3.25
N ARG A 401 -18.79 5.88 -2.05
CA ARG A 401 -19.73 4.78 -1.75
C ARG A 401 -19.16 3.37 -1.92
N TYR A 402 -17.86 3.23 -1.69
CA TYR A 402 -17.18 1.96 -1.55
C TYR A 402 -16.47 1.92 -0.19
N PRO A 403 -16.51 0.81 0.55
CA PRO A 403 -15.73 0.66 1.77
C PRO A 403 -14.24 0.63 1.46
N TYR A 404 -13.42 0.94 2.46
CA TYR A 404 -11.98 0.77 2.34
C TYR A 404 -11.57 -0.72 2.40
N THR A 405 -10.34 -0.99 1.99
CA THR A 405 -9.68 -2.30 2.03
C THR A 405 -8.34 -2.14 2.74
N VAL A 406 -7.77 -3.24 3.23
CA VAL A 406 -6.49 -3.19 3.93
C VAL A 406 -5.36 -3.04 2.90
N ASN A 407 -5.31 -3.94 1.93
CA ASN A 407 -4.23 -4.05 0.96
C ASN A 407 -4.73 -3.88 -0.49
N LYS A 408 -3.82 -3.53 -1.40
CA LYS A 408 -4.10 -3.49 -2.84
C LYS A 408 -4.37 -4.88 -3.45
N GLY A 409 -4.05 -5.96 -2.73
CA GLY A 409 -4.32 -7.33 -3.15
C GLY A 409 -5.70 -7.86 -2.76
N ASP A 410 -6.46 -7.08 -1.98
CA ASP A 410 -7.78 -7.50 -1.51
C ASP A 410 -8.78 -7.53 -2.68
N GLU A 411 -9.70 -8.49 -2.71
CA GLU A 411 -10.67 -8.64 -3.83
C GLU A 411 -11.54 -7.37 -4.01
N GLY A 412 -11.84 -6.66 -2.92
CA GLY A 412 -12.59 -5.40 -2.94
C GLY A 412 -11.78 -4.17 -3.35
N TYR A 413 -10.47 -4.31 -3.63
CA TYR A 413 -9.64 -3.17 -4.03
C TYR A 413 -9.99 -2.71 -5.44
N LEU A 414 -10.27 -1.42 -5.57
CA LEU A 414 -10.54 -0.76 -6.84
C LEU A 414 -9.50 0.32 -7.04
N SER A 415 -8.53 0.06 -7.92
CA SER A 415 -7.45 1.01 -8.21
C SER A 415 -7.99 2.37 -8.67
N GLY A 416 -9.10 2.36 -9.42
CA GLY A 416 -9.82 3.55 -9.86
C GLY A 416 -10.36 4.46 -8.74
N LEU A 417 -10.45 3.93 -7.51
CA LEU A 417 -10.85 4.67 -6.30
C LEU A 417 -9.73 4.84 -5.28
N ALA A 418 -8.64 4.08 -5.43
CA ALA A 418 -7.56 3.98 -4.45
C ALA A 418 -8.08 3.73 -3.02
N ASN A 419 -9.03 2.79 -2.86
CA ASN A 419 -9.69 2.49 -1.59
C ASN A 419 -8.92 1.51 -0.68
N SER A 420 -7.59 1.38 -0.80
CA SER A 420 -6.75 0.53 0.08
C SER A 420 -6.27 1.25 1.35
N GLY A 421 -5.32 0.73 2.11
CA GLY A 421 -4.70 1.48 3.21
C GLY A 421 -5.56 1.52 4.46
N GLY A 422 -6.18 0.40 4.80
CA GLY A 422 -6.90 0.14 6.04
C GLY A 422 -8.37 0.59 6.05
N PRO A 423 -9.20 -0.03 6.90
CA PRO A 423 -10.66 0.16 6.89
C PRO A 423 -11.11 1.53 7.40
N ILE A 424 -10.20 2.32 8.02
CA ILE A 424 -10.44 3.71 8.42
C ILE A 424 -9.27 4.60 8.00
N ARG A 425 -9.60 5.78 7.47
CA ARG A 425 -8.67 6.87 7.16
C ARG A 425 -9.07 8.17 7.87
N VAL A 426 -8.11 9.05 8.12
CA VAL A 426 -8.37 10.43 8.56
C VAL A 426 -8.36 11.36 7.35
N VAL A 427 -9.52 11.98 7.06
CA VAL A 427 -9.74 12.88 5.91
C VAL A 427 -10.17 14.25 6.42
N PHE A 428 -9.68 15.33 5.80
CA PHE A 428 -10.00 16.69 6.23
C PHE A 428 -9.99 17.68 5.06
N GLY A 429 -10.76 18.76 5.21
CA GLY A 429 -10.84 19.83 4.21
C GLY A 429 -9.54 20.66 4.14
N LYS A 430 -9.45 21.55 3.17
CA LYS A 430 -8.28 22.41 2.99
C LYS A 430 -8.39 23.61 3.93
N THR A 431 -7.33 23.92 4.67
CA THR A 431 -7.28 25.19 5.45
C THR A 431 -6.98 26.41 4.59
N GLN A 432 -6.47 26.20 3.37
CA GLN A 432 -6.20 27.21 2.35
C GLN A 432 -6.13 26.54 0.98
N TYR A 433 -6.27 27.33 -0.09
CA TYR A 433 -6.29 26.84 -1.47
C TYR A 433 -5.12 25.88 -1.79
N ASN A 434 -3.86 26.24 -1.47
CA ASN A 434 -2.70 25.40 -1.77
C ASN A 434 -2.37 24.33 -0.70
N HIS A 435 -3.24 24.07 0.28
CA HIS A 435 -2.95 23.05 1.30
C HIS A 435 -2.90 21.64 0.66
N PRO A 436 -1.78 20.88 0.74
CA PRO A 436 -1.69 19.52 0.22
C PRO A 436 -2.36 18.46 1.12
N ASN A 437 -3.62 18.70 1.50
CA ASN A 437 -4.37 17.84 2.42
C ASN A 437 -4.60 16.41 1.90
N GLY A 438 -4.51 16.18 0.59
CA GLY A 438 -4.60 14.82 0.02
C GLY A 438 -3.40 13.96 0.38
N SER A 439 -2.20 14.55 0.35
CA SER A 439 -0.94 13.87 0.72
C SER A 439 -0.83 13.57 2.22
N ASN A 440 -1.55 14.34 3.05
CA ASN A 440 -1.46 14.29 4.51
C ASN A 440 -2.61 13.50 5.17
N GLN A 441 -3.37 12.73 4.40
CA GLN A 441 -4.35 11.81 4.97
C GLN A 441 -3.65 10.71 5.77
N VAL A 442 -4.19 10.38 6.93
CA VAL A 442 -3.71 9.22 7.69
C VAL A 442 -4.41 7.99 7.16
N GLN A 443 -3.63 7.05 6.61
CA GLN A 443 -4.11 5.76 6.17
C GLN A 443 -3.83 4.71 7.24
N TYR A 444 -4.67 3.68 7.29
CA TYR A 444 -4.58 2.54 8.16
C TYR A 444 -4.49 2.94 9.63
N LEU A 445 -5.44 3.77 10.06
CA LEU A 445 -5.49 4.35 11.40
C LEU A 445 -5.63 3.26 12.46
N SER A 446 -4.74 3.22 13.45
CA SER A 446 -4.76 2.26 14.56
C SER A 446 -5.05 2.94 15.91
N GLU A 447 -4.50 4.13 16.15
CA GLU A 447 -4.70 4.83 17.43
C GLU A 447 -4.98 6.33 17.24
N VAL A 448 -5.86 6.88 18.06
CA VAL A 448 -6.12 8.32 18.22
C VAL A 448 -5.79 8.72 19.65
N VAL A 449 -4.87 9.67 19.80
CA VAL A 449 -4.41 10.16 21.11
C VAL A 449 -4.85 11.62 21.28
N ALA A 450 -5.71 11.88 22.25
CA ALA A 450 -6.21 13.23 22.58
C ALA A 450 -5.53 13.78 23.85
N GLY A 451 -4.70 14.80 23.68
CA GLY A 451 -3.88 15.39 24.74
C GLY A 451 -2.56 14.65 24.94
N GLU A 452 -2.12 14.52 26.18
CA GLU A 452 -0.90 13.78 26.52
C GLU A 452 -1.16 12.28 26.41
N ASP A 453 -0.17 11.54 25.91
CA ASP A 453 -0.28 10.09 25.68
C ASP A 453 -0.12 9.32 27.00
N VAL A 454 -1.24 9.08 27.69
CA VAL A 454 -1.30 8.27 28.92
C VAL A 454 -1.74 6.84 28.57
N LYS A 455 -0.95 5.85 29.01
CA LYS A 455 -1.22 4.41 28.75
C LYS A 455 -2.16 3.83 29.80
N TYR A 456 -3.44 4.21 29.70
CA TYR A 456 -4.50 3.79 30.63
C TYR A 456 -4.69 2.28 30.71
N ASN A 457 -4.30 1.53 29.68
CA ASN A 457 -4.36 0.09 29.59
C ASN A 457 -3.25 -0.65 30.39
N THR A 458 -2.36 0.06 31.09
CA THR A 458 -1.24 -0.55 31.85
C THR A 458 -1.32 -0.23 33.35
N HIS A 459 -0.80 -1.10 34.20
CA HIS A 459 -0.68 -0.86 35.64
C HIS A 459 0.45 0.15 35.94
N GLN A 460 1.59 0.05 35.26
CA GLN A 460 2.77 0.87 35.53
C GLN A 460 2.53 2.36 35.20
N TYR A 461 1.84 2.63 34.09
CA TYR A 461 1.72 3.97 33.51
C TYR A 461 0.34 4.62 33.65
N THR A 462 -0.66 3.89 34.16
CA THR A 462 -1.96 4.50 34.52
C THR A 462 -1.82 5.51 35.67
N ASP A 463 -2.71 6.49 35.70
CA ASP A 463 -2.85 7.48 36.79
C ASP A 463 -3.76 6.97 37.93
N ASN A 464 -4.48 5.85 37.73
CA ASN A 464 -5.29 5.22 38.77
C ASN A 464 -4.41 4.53 39.82
N ALA A 465 -4.33 5.12 41.01
CA ALA A 465 -3.47 4.63 42.10
C ALA A 465 -3.76 3.18 42.53
N HIS A 466 -5.02 2.72 42.43
CA HIS A 466 -5.39 1.35 42.84
C HIS A 466 -4.94 0.31 41.81
N GLN A 467 -5.07 0.63 40.52
CA GLN A 467 -4.53 -0.21 39.44
C GLN A 467 -3.00 -0.18 39.47
N LYS A 468 -2.41 1.00 39.66
CA LYS A 468 -0.96 1.16 39.75
C LYS A 468 -0.30 0.37 40.85
N ALA A 469 -0.97 0.21 42.00
CA ALA A 469 -0.47 -0.64 43.08
C ALA A 469 -0.30 -2.12 42.69
N LEU A 470 -0.95 -2.59 41.62
CA LEU A 470 -0.81 -3.95 41.13
C LEU A 470 0.42 -4.16 40.23
N SER A 471 1.09 -3.08 39.79
CA SER A 471 2.34 -3.17 39.01
C SER A 471 3.44 -3.94 39.74
N ASP A 472 3.44 -3.93 41.07
CA ASP A 472 4.36 -4.68 41.94
C ASP A 472 3.97 -6.17 42.14
N SER A 473 2.83 -6.61 41.59
CA SER A 473 2.39 -8.01 41.71
C SER A 473 3.37 -8.93 41.00
N GLN A 474 3.63 -10.10 41.56
CA GLN A 474 4.69 -10.99 41.10
C GLN A 474 4.17 -12.13 40.23
N LEU A 475 4.88 -12.40 39.15
CA LEU A 475 4.78 -13.58 38.31
C LEU A 475 6.06 -14.41 38.47
N ARG A 476 5.93 -15.62 39.02
CA ARG A 476 7.06 -16.56 39.11
C ARG A 476 7.08 -17.47 37.89
N VAL A 477 8.18 -17.45 37.13
CA VAL A 477 8.41 -18.32 35.99
C VAL A 477 9.49 -19.33 36.34
N VAL A 478 9.15 -20.60 36.13
CA VAL A 478 9.98 -21.75 36.41
C VAL A 478 10.18 -22.53 35.12
N VAL A 479 11.42 -22.90 34.80
CA VAL A 479 11.71 -23.81 33.70
C VAL A 479 12.46 -25.02 34.24
N ASN A 480 11.96 -26.22 33.94
CA ASN A 480 12.59 -27.49 34.27
C ASN A 480 12.97 -28.24 32.98
N SER A 481 14.00 -29.09 33.06
CA SER A 481 14.27 -30.12 32.04
C SER A 481 13.40 -31.35 32.25
N ALA A 482 13.39 -32.26 31.27
CA ALA A 482 12.57 -33.47 31.29
C ALA A 482 12.84 -34.42 32.47
N ASP A 483 14.04 -34.38 33.06
CA ASP A 483 14.39 -35.14 34.26
C ASP A 483 13.91 -34.47 35.58
N GLY A 484 13.22 -33.33 35.47
CA GLY A 484 12.71 -32.54 36.59
C GLY A 484 13.76 -31.60 37.22
N LYS A 485 14.96 -31.49 36.65
CA LYS A 485 15.96 -30.54 37.13
C LYS A 485 15.54 -29.10 36.79
N ARG A 486 15.69 -28.20 37.77
CA ARG A 486 15.43 -26.77 37.60
C ARG A 486 16.49 -26.13 36.69
N LEU A 487 16.06 -25.56 35.56
CA LEU A 487 16.90 -24.81 34.62
C LEU A 487 16.90 -23.32 34.95
N SER A 488 15.73 -22.73 35.22
CA SER A 488 15.59 -21.34 35.65
C SER A 488 14.44 -21.15 36.63
N ASP A 489 14.57 -20.13 37.48
CA ASP A 489 13.56 -19.71 38.46
C ASP A 489 13.67 -18.19 38.59
N SER A 490 12.76 -17.47 37.94
CA SER A 490 12.75 -16.02 37.87
C SER A 490 11.42 -15.48 38.34
N THR A 491 11.45 -14.28 38.94
CA THR A 491 10.24 -13.55 39.29
C THR A 491 10.26 -12.21 38.60
N LEU A 492 9.19 -11.90 37.88
CA LEU A 492 8.93 -10.61 37.25
C LEU A 492 7.80 -9.92 37.99
N THR A 493 7.80 -8.58 38.02
CA THR A 493 6.61 -7.82 38.39
C THR A 493 5.71 -7.60 37.17
N VAL A 494 4.43 -7.30 37.39
CA VAL A 494 3.51 -6.94 36.30
C VAL A 494 4.02 -5.72 35.53
N GLY A 495 4.54 -4.71 36.22
CA GLY A 495 5.17 -3.55 35.58
C GLY A 495 6.36 -3.94 34.71
N GLN A 496 7.18 -4.92 35.12
CA GLN A 496 8.27 -5.43 34.28
C GLN A 496 7.77 -6.18 33.03
N VAL A 497 6.60 -6.82 33.09
CA VAL A 497 5.97 -7.42 31.90
C VAL A 497 5.49 -6.34 30.94
N GLU A 498 4.88 -5.27 31.46
CA GLU A 498 4.41 -4.13 30.66
C GLU A 498 5.57 -3.34 30.03
N ASP A 499 6.68 -3.20 30.75
CA ASP A 499 7.89 -2.51 30.28
C ASP A 499 8.53 -3.16 29.05
N ILE A 500 8.23 -4.42 28.75
CA ILE A 500 8.69 -5.09 27.52
C ILE A 500 8.11 -4.40 26.28
N ILE A 501 6.90 -3.84 26.39
CA ILE A 501 6.17 -3.18 25.30
C ILE A 501 6.22 -1.65 25.46
N TYR A 502 6.00 -1.16 26.68
CA TYR A 502 5.81 0.27 26.95
C TYR A 502 6.98 0.95 27.65
N GLY A 503 8.04 0.20 27.95
CA GLY A 503 9.23 0.72 28.60
C GLY A 503 9.90 1.86 27.84
N GLU A 504 10.54 2.75 28.58
CA GLU A 504 11.37 3.81 27.99
C GLU A 504 12.49 3.18 27.15
N GLY A 505 12.62 3.62 25.90
CA GLY A 505 13.66 3.14 24.98
C GLY A 505 13.36 1.83 24.26
N VAL A 506 12.17 1.23 24.42
CA VAL A 506 11.77 0.05 23.63
C VAL A 506 11.61 0.44 22.15
N GLU A 507 12.38 -0.24 21.31
CA GLU A 507 12.38 -0.06 19.85
C GLU A 507 11.05 -0.53 19.20
N ASN A 508 10.66 0.08 18.07
CA ASN A 508 9.37 -0.21 17.43
C ASN A 508 9.25 -1.66 16.90
N ASN A 509 10.35 -2.25 16.43
CA ASN A 509 10.42 -3.67 16.04
C ASN A 509 10.10 -4.61 17.22
N VAL A 510 10.64 -4.32 18.42
CA VAL A 510 10.36 -5.07 19.65
C VAL A 510 8.89 -4.94 20.02
N LYS A 511 8.32 -3.72 19.96
CA LYS A 511 6.90 -3.50 20.21
C LYS A 511 6.04 -4.30 19.25
N LYS A 512 6.34 -4.25 17.95
CA LYS A 512 5.59 -4.95 16.90
C LYS A 512 5.64 -6.48 17.08
N ALA A 513 6.77 -7.03 17.54
CA ALA A 513 6.92 -8.46 17.77
C ALA A 513 6.30 -8.95 19.10
N ALA A 514 6.32 -8.12 20.15
CA ALA A 514 5.89 -8.51 21.49
C ALA A 514 4.41 -8.22 21.76
N ARG A 515 3.91 -7.06 21.31
CA ARG A 515 2.58 -6.55 21.66
C ARG A 515 1.52 -7.32 20.89
N VAL A 516 0.55 -7.83 21.63
CA VAL A 516 -0.67 -8.43 21.09
C VAL A 516 -1.86 -7.66 21.63
N LYS A 517 -2.73 -7.21 20.72
CA LYS A 517 -4.03 -6.62 21.04
C LYS A 517 -5.06 -7.19 20.08
N GLY A 518 -6.06 -7.88 20.60
CA GLY A 518 -7.03 -8.61 19.79
C GLY A 518 -8.34 -8.85 20.52
N ILE A 519 -9.34 -9.32 19.78
CA ILE A 519 -10.67 -9.67 20.30
C ILE A 519 -10.69 -11.17 20.57
N TYR A 520 -10.59 -11.57 21.83
CA TYR A 520 -10.57 -12.98 22.21
C TYR A 520 -11.89 -13.39 22.84
N GLU A 521 -12.31 -14.62 22.55
CA GLU A 521 -13.46 -15.22 23.20
C GLU A 521 -13.05 -15.95 24.49
N VAL A 522 -13.80 -15.71 25.56
CA VAL A 522 -13.59 -16.33 26.87
C VAL A 522 -14.91 -16.92 27.35
N LYS A 523 -14.85 -18.14 27.88
CA LYS A 523 -16.02 -18.81 28.43
C LYS A 523 -16.51 -18.14 29.71
N ASP A 524 -17.74 -17.64 29.69
CA ASP A 524 -18.45 -17.09 30.84
C ASP A 524 -19.73 -17.92 31.09
N GLY A 525 -19.67 -18.81 32.08
CA GLY A 525 -20.73 -19.80 32.31
C GLY A 525 -20.80 -20.83 31.18
N ASP A 526 -21.96 -20.90 30.51
CA ASP A 526 -22.22 -21.81 29.38
C ASP A 526 -22.03 -21.14 28.01
N GLU A 527 -21.74 -19.83 27.97
CA GLU A 527 -21.59 -19.04 26.74
C GLU A 527 -20.15 -18.52 26.59
N TYR A 528 -19.76 -18.19 25.37
CA TYR A 528 -18.49 -17.50 25.08
C TYR A 528 -18.77 -16.01 24.84
N GLN A 529 -18.00 -15.15 25.49
CA GLN A 529 -18.05 -13.70 25.31
C GLN A 529 -16.75 -13.22 24.69
N SER A 530 -16.86 -12.30 23.74
CA SER A 530 -15.72 -11.68 23.08
C SER A 530 -15.38 -10.33 23.70
N ASP A 531 -14.13 -10.17 24.13
CA ASP A 531 -13.59 -8.94 24.70
C ASP A 531 -12.23 -8.60 24.08
N VAL A 532 -11.85 -7.32 24.14
CA VAL A 532 -10.51 -6.89 23.72
C VAL A 532 -9.52 -7.19 24.84
N TYR A 533 -8.51 -8.00 24.56
CA TYR A 533 -7.39 -8.24 25.46
C TYR A 533 -6.11 -7.64 24.89
N GLU A 534 -5.26 -7.15 25.78
CA GLU A 534 -3.94 -6.62 25.42
C GLU A 534 -2.87 -7.12 26.39
N GLY A 535 -1.72 -7.46 25.83
CA GLY A 535 -0.64 -8.09 26.55
C GLY A 535 0.57 -8.41 25.69
N ILE A 536 1.36 -9.36 26.17
CA ILE A 536 2.51 -9.92 25.46
C ILE A 536 2.16 -11.30 24.87
N GLY A 537 2.50 -11.52 23.60
CA GLY A 537 2.36 -12.84 22.97
C GLY A 537 3.14 -13.90 23.76
N LEU A 538 2.51 -15.03 24.08
CA LEU A 538 3.10 -16.04 24.96
C LEU A 538 4.34 -16.70 24.33
N GLU A 539 4.37 -16.89 23.02
CA GLU A 539 5.57 -17.34 22.32
C GLU A 539 6.72 -16.36 22.52
N TYR A 540 6.51 -15.07 22.22
CA TYR A 540 7.53 -14.04 22.43
C TYR A 540 7.98 -13.95 23.90
N PHE A 541 7.03 -13.99 24.84
CA PHE A 541 7.36 -13.97 26.27
C PHE A 541 8.25 -15.15 26.67
N LEU A 542 7.88 -16.37 26.28
CA LEU A 542 8.63 -17.57 26.65
C LEU A 542 9.99 -17.67 25.92
N MET A 543 10.01 -17.37 24.62
CA MET A 543 11.21 -17.53 23.80
C MET A 543 12.20 -16.37 23.95
N ASN A 544 11.72 -15.13 24.01
CA ASN A 544 12.60 -13.95 23.98
C ASN A 544 12.86 -13.36 25.37
N VAL A 545 11.87 -13.43 26.29
CA VAL A 545 11.97 -12.84 27.63
C VAL A 545 12.49 -13.87 28.63
N VAL A 546 11.83 -15.02 28.72
CA VAL A 546 12.24 -16.14 29.60
C VAL A 546 13.46 -16.87 29.05
N LYS A 547 13.68 -16.80 27.72
CA LYS A 547 14.77 -17.47 27.00
C LYS A 547 14.70 -18.98 27.11
N LEU A 548 13.52 -19.55 26.80
CA LEU A 548 13.38 -20.99 26.67
C LEU A 548 14.38 -21.56 25.66
N GLN A 549 14.94 -22.71 25.99
CA GLN A 549 15.93 -23.43 25.21
C GLN A 549 15.32 -24.60 24.42
N GLY A 550 14.00 -24.57 24.22
CA GLY A 550 13.22 -25.66 23.64
C GLY A 550 11.79 -25.23 23.31
N THR A 551 11.22 -25.81 22.26
CA THR A 551 9.82 -25.58 21.83
C THR A 551 8.93 -26.81 22.04
N VAL A 552 9.47 -27.87 22.64
CA VAL A 552 8.76 -29.12 22.91
C VAL A 552 8.70 -29.35 24.42
N GLY A 553 7.53 -29.75 24.89
CA GLY A 553 7.24 -29.96 26.31
C GLY A 553 5.88 -29.38 26.69
N THR A 554 5.68 -29.20 27.99
CA THR A 554 4.44 -28.65 28.54
C THR A 554 4.69 -27.35 29.28
N VAL A 555 3.66 -26.51 29.33
CA VAL A 555 3.61 -25.32 30.16
C VAL A 555 2.35 -25.35 31.00
N THR A 556 2.53 -25.13 32.29
CA THR A 556 1.47 -25.08 33.30
C THR A 556 1.37 -23.66 33.84
N PHE A 557 0.21 -23.02 33.65
CA PHE A 557 -0.12 -21.74 34.24
C PHE A 557 -0.92 -21.95 35.53
N SER A 558 -0.69 -21.15 36.57
CA SER A 558 -1.41 -21.28 37.84
C SER A 558 -1.76 -19.93 38.48
N ASP A 559 -2.98 -19.86 39.04
CA ASP A 559 -3.44 -18.77 39.92
C ASP A 559 -3.16 -19.05 41.42
N GLY A 560 -2.51 -20.18 41.72
CA GLY A 560 -2.26 -20.70 43.08
C GLY A 560 -3.31 -21.70 43.58
N THR A 561 -4.43 -21.87 42.87
CA THR A 561 -5.55 -22.76 43.21
C THR A 561 -5.94 -23.67 42.04
N LYS A 562 -5.96 -23.12 40.83
CA LYS A 562 -6.24 -23.80 39.56
C LYS A 562 -4.97 -23.85 38.72
N GLU A 563 -4.90 -24.84 37.85
CA GLU A 563 -3.81 -25.03 36.90
C GLU A 563 -4.38 -25.28 35.50
N MET A 564 -3.68 -24.75 34.50
CA MET A 564 -3.94 -24.98 33.08
C MET A 564 -2.64 -25.47 32.44
N GLU A 565 -2.63 -26.71 31.98
CA GLU A 565 -1.47 -27.32 31.31
C GLU A 565 -1.74 -27.43 29.80
N VAL A 566 -0.77 -27.00 29.00
CA VAL A 566 -0.85 -26.97 27.53
C VAL A 566 0.49 -27.42 26.95
N ASN A 567 0.48 -28.06 25.78
CA ASN A 567 1.73 -28.33 25.05
C ASN A 567 2.30 -27.03 24.48
N LEU A 568 3.62 -26.87 24.52
CA LEU A 568 4.27 -25.70 23.92
C LEU A 568 3.99 -25.59 22.41
N SER A 569 3.93 -26.73 21.71
CA SER A 569 3.62 -26.76 20.26
C SER A 569 2.24 -26.23 19.92
N ASP A 570 1.28 -26.41 20.82
CA ASP A 570 -0.10 -25.97 20.60
C ASP A 570 -0.24 -24.51 21.04
N LEU A 571 0.48 -24.10 22.09
CA LEU A 571 0.51 -22.73 22.57
C LEU A 571 1.10 -21.74 21.54
N PHE A 572 2.05 -22.20 20.72
CA PHE A 572 2.72 -21.38 19.69
C PHE A 572 1.98 -21.39 18.35
N GLN A 573 0.83 -22.07 18.25
CA GLN A 573 -0.02 -21.95 17.06
C GLN A 573 -0.94 -20.74 17.20
N GLU A 574 -1.14 -20.05 16.08
CA GLU A 574 -2.21 -19.07 15.96
C GLU A 574 -3.56 -19.80 15.91
N GLY A 575 -4.58 -19.17 16.51
CA GLY A 575 -5.94 -19.68 16.58
C GLY A 575 -6.95 -18.63 16.17
N TYR A 576 -8.19 -18.88 16.57
CA TYR A 576 -9.37 -18.18 16.08
C TYR A 576 -10.18 -17.55 17.21
N ASN A 577 -10.92 -16.50 16.86
CA ASN A 577 -12.18 -16.17 17.53
C ASN A 577 -13.32 -16.70 16.66
N ALA A 578 -13.86 -17.86 17.01
CA ALA A 578 -14.91 -18.52 16.24
C ALA A 578 -16.21 -17.69 16.23
N SER A 579 -16.54 -17.01 17.33
CA SER A 579 -17.75 -16.19 17.43
C SER A 579 -17.76 -14.97 16.50
N LYS A 580 -16.58 -14.44 16.15
CA LYS A 580 -16.40 -13.24 15.33
C LYS A 580 -15.75 -13.50 13.96
N GLY A 581 -15.34 -14.74 13.68
CA GLY A 581 -14.69 -15.14 12.44
C GLY A 581 -13.29 -14.53 12.26
N ILE A 582 -12.58 -14.24 13.35
CA ILE A 582 -11.23 -13.67 13.31
C ILE A 582 -10.21 -14.82 13.35
N ASP A 583 -9.22 -14.78 12.47
CA ASP A 583 -8.10 -15.73 12.37
C ASP A 583 -6.78 -15.07 12.83
N GLY A 584 -5.71 -15.86 12.94
CA GLY A 584 -4.35 -15.39 13.18
C GLY A 584 -4.12 -14.87 14.60
N GLN A 585 -4.89 -15.32 15.59
CA GLN A 585 -4.75 -14.87 16.97
C GLN A 585 -3.68 -15.68 17.72
N PRO A 586 -2.61 -15.07 18.24
CA PRO A 586 -1.65 -15.78 19.07
C PRO A 586 -2.18 -15.95 20.50
N ALA A 587 -1.66 -16.93 21.25
CA ALA A 587 -1.90 -17.02 22.69
C ALA A 587 -1.25 -15.84 23.44
N LEU A 588 -1.89 -15.36 24.50
CA LEU A 588 -1.60 -14.07 25.12
C LEU A 588 -1.47 -14.16 26.65
N LEU A 589 -0.42 -13.54 27.19
CA LEU A 589 -0.34 -13.16 28.61
C LEU A 589 -0.85 -11.72 28.73
N ALA A 590 -2.13 -11.58 29.03
CA ALA A 590 -2.84 -10.32 29.07
C ALA A 590 -2.62 -9.60 30.40
N PHE A 591 -2.38 -8.28 30.34
CA PHE A 591 -2.41 -7.38 31.50
C PHE A 591 -3.57 -6.38 31.41
N ALA A 592 -4.24 -6.26 30.25
CA ALA A 592 -5.37 -5.36 30.06
C ALA A 592 -6.57 -6.07 29.43
N LYS A 593 -7.76 -5.53 29.71
CA LYS A 593 -9.02 -5.91 29.09
C LYS A 593 -9.86 -4.66 28.82
N ASN A 594 -10.37 -4.54 27.60
CA ASN A 594 -11.23 -3.46 27.13
C ASN A 594 -10.68 -2.06 27.45
N GLY A 595 -9.36 -1.86 27.32
CA GLY A 595 -8.69 -0.57 27.54
C GLY A 595 -8.32 -0.23 29.00
N ALA A 596 -8.57 -1.13 29.95
CA ALA A 596 -8.20 -0.94 31.35
C ALA A 596 -7.29 -2.07 31.87
N PRO A 597 -6.40 -1.79 32.85
CA PRO A 597 -5.51 -2.80 33.43
C PRO A 597 -6.35 -3.80 34.24
N LEU A 598 -6.01 -5.08 34.15
CA LEU A 598 -6.78 -6.14 34.81
C LEU A 598 -6.67 -6.06 36.35
N VAL A 599 -7.78 -6.21 37.06
CA VAL A 599 -7.81 -6.36 38.53
C VAL A 599 -8.29 -7.74 38.92
N LYS A 600 -8.00 -8.22 40.14
CA LYS A 600 -8.28 -9.61 40.53
C LYS A 600 -9.77 -9.93 40.49
N SER A 601 -10.60 -9.00 40.95
CA SER A 601 -12.03 -9.22 41.07
C SER A 601 -12.85 -7.95 40.88
N ALA A 602 -14.15 -8.13 40.63
CA ALA A 602 -15.12 -7.03 40.59
C ALA A 602 -15.32 -6.31 41.94
N GLN A 603 -14.68 -6.77 43.02
CA GLN A 603 -14.72 -6.15 44.34
C GLN A 603 -13.50 -5.26 44.62
N ASP A 604 -12.50 -5.25 43.73
CA ASP A 604 -11.27 -4.48 43.91
C ASP A 604 -11.51 -2.99 43.62
N GLN A 605 -10.79 -2.10 44.31
CA GLN A 605 -10.95 -0.65 44.14
C GLN A 605 -10.53 -0.14 42.75
N GLY A 606 -9.67 -0.87 42.04
CA GLY A 606 -9.28 -0.56 40.66
C GLY A 606 -10.23 -1.12 39.59
N TYR A 607 -11.31 -1.80 39.99
CA TYR A 607 -12.27 -2.37 39.06
C TYR A 607 -13.08 -1.29 38.33
N VAL A 608 -13.18 -1.43 37.02
CA VAL A 608 -13.97 -0.60 36.13
C VAL A 608 -14.98 -1.51 35.45
N LYS A 609 -16.26 -1.32 35.80
CA LYS A 609 -17.36 -2.04 35.16
C LYS A 609 -17.62 -1.52 33.75
N GLU A 610 -17.74 -0.20 33.62
CA GLU A 610 -18.13 0.51 32.41
C GLU A 610 -17.63 1.95 32.47
N ILE A 611 -17.42 2.57 31.31
CA ILE A 611 -17.11 4.00 31.15
C ILE A 611 -18.40 4.71 30.73
N THR A 612 -18.69 5.86 31.35
CA THR A 612 -19.82 6.71 30.94
C THR A 612 -19.47 7.45 29.66
N LEU A 613 -20.37 7.41 28.68
CA LEU A 613 -20.24 8.13 27.41
C LEU A 613 -21.18 9.35 27.40
N SER A 614 -20.93 10.28 26.48
CA SER A 614 -21.70 11.51 26.30
C SER A 614 -22.53 11.44 25.00
N PRO A 615 -23.62 10.66 24.98
CA PRO A 615 -24.42 10.42 23.77
C PRO A 615 -24.94 11.74 23.16
N LEU A 616 -24.89 11.85 21.83
CA LEU A 616 -25.42 12.99 21.07
C LEU A 616 -26.87 12.74 20.62
N SER A 617 -27.30 11.47 20.61
CA SER A 617 -28.66 11.03 20.31
C SER A 617 -29.17 10.02 21.35
N ASP A 618 -30.49 9.83 21.43
CA ASP A 618 -31.11 8.88 22.36
C ASP A 618 -30.77 7.40 22.05
N SER A 619 -30.38 7.10 20.82
CA SER A 619 -29.99 5.77 20.37
C SER A 619 -28.49 5.47 20.54
N ASP A 620 -27.68 6.47 20.85
CA ASP A 620 -26.25 6.24 21.09
C ASP A 620 -26.06 5.46 22.41
N PRO A 621 -25.11 4.50 22.45
CA PRO A 621 -24.75 3.84 23.70
C PRO A 621 -24.34 4.86 24.76
N LYS A 622 -24.88 4.71 25.97
CA LYS A 622 -24.61 5.62 27.11
C LYS A 622 -23.39 5.20 27.91
N THR A 623 -22.96 3.95 27.74
CA THR A 623 -21.83 3.37 28.44
C THR A 623 -21.04 2.47 27.51
N TYR A 624 -19.73 2.38 27.75
CA TYR A 624 -18.85 1.39 27.13
C TYR A 624 -18.51 0.32 28.17
N PRO A 625 -18.83 -0.97 27.95
CA PRO A 625 -18.52 -2.03 28.89
C PRO A 625 -17.01 -2.25 28.98
N VAL A 626 -16.48 -2.36 30.20
CA VAL A 626 -15.05 -2.60 30.44
C VAL A 626 -14.86 -3.97 31.08
N ASN A 627 -15.43 -4.17 32.28
CA ASN A 627 -15.26 -5.39 33.10
C ASN A 627 -13.80 -5.90 33.12
N ASN A 628 -12.88 -5.10 33.66
CA ASN A 628 -11.45 -5.43 33.74
C ASN A 628 -11.10 -6.46 34.83
N SER A 629 -12.00 -7.40 35.16
CA SER A 629 -11.71 -8.42 36.19
C SER A 629 -10.94 -9.62 35.62
N GLY A 630 -10.24 -10.35 36.49
CA GLY A 630 -9.46 -11.53 36.14
C GLY A 630 -7.95 -11.36 36.22
N GLY A 631 -7.43 -10.23 36.70
CA GLY A 631 -6.00 -9.88 36.72
C GLY A 631 -5.23 -10.15 38.01
N PRO A 632 -4.02 -9.56 38.15
CA PRO A 632 -3.45 -8.53 37.27
C PRO A 632 -2.84 -9.08 35.97
N LEU A 633 -2.63 -10.39 35.87
CA LEU A 633 -2.27 -11.09 34.63
C LEU A 633 -3.26 -12.22 34.36
N SER A 634 -3.59 -12.43 33.10
CA SER A 634 -4.41 -13.54 32.63
C SER A 634 -3.74 -14.25 31.46
N VAL A 635 -3.99 -15.55 31.32
CA VAL A 635 -3.64 -16.29 30.12
C VAL A 635 -4.92 -16.47 29.30
N VAL A 636 -4.83 -16.10 28.02
CA VAL A 636 -5.89 -16.25 27.02
C VAL A 636 -5.31 -17.07 25.87
N ILE A 637 -5.91 -18.22 25.59
CA ILE A 637 -5.54 -19.09 24.46
C ILE A 637 -6.75 -19.13 23.53
N PRO A 638 -6.60 -18.70 22.27
CA PRO A 638 -7.70 -18.65 21.31
C PRO A 638 -8.20 -20.04 20.94
N SER A 639 -9.34 -20.09 20.24
CA SER A 639 -9.92 -21.35 19.80
C SER A 639 -9.05 -21.99 18.72
N THR A 640 -9.05 -23.32 18.65
CA THR A 640 -8.23 -24.09 17.70
C THR A 640 -8.82 -24.16 16.30
N THR A 641 -10.11 -23.85 16.15
CA THR A 641 -10.82 -23.84 14.86
C THR A 641 -11.72 -22.63 14.71
N SER A 642 -11.99 -22.22 13.47
CA SER A 642 -12.93 -21.14 13.15
C SER A 642 -14.41 -21.49 13.36
N ALA A 643 -14.74 -22.77 13.55
CA ALA A 643 -16.13 -23.25 13.58
C ALA A 643 -16.69 -23.45 14.99
N GLU A 644 -15.83 -23.76 15.97
CA GLU A 644 -16.24 -24.10 17.33
C GLU A 644 -15.39 -23.33 18.35
N SER A 645 -16.05 -22.63 19.27
CA SER A 645 -15.38 -21.95 20.38
C SER A 645 -14.89 -22.97 21.42
N ASP A 646 -13.58 -23.11 21.54
CA ASP A 646 -12.89 -23.94 22.54
C ASP A 646 -11.76 -23.19 23.27
N ALA A 647 -11.71 -21.86 23.11
CA ALA A 647 -10.75 -20.97 23.77
C ALA A 647 -10.63 -21.22 25.28
N GLN A 648 -9.41 -21.09 25.78
CA GLN A 648 -9.07 -21.34 27.18
C GLN A 648 -8.67 -20.05 27.89
N PHE A 649 -9.07 -19.92 29.16
CA PHE A 649 -8.79 -18.76 29.98
C PHE A 649 -8.39 -19.15 31.41
N LEU A 650 -7.33 -18.52 31.92
CA LEU A 650 -6.96 -18.56 33.34
C LEU A 650 -6.66 -17.14 33.83
N GLY A 651 -7.49 -16.62 34.74
CA GLY A 651 -7.27 -15.32 35.37
C GLY A 651 -6.33 -15.38 36.58
N ASN A 652 -5.78 -14.23 36.96
CA ASN A 652 -4.90 -13.99 38.10
C ASN A 652 -3.70 -14.95 38.14
N VAL A 653 -3.03 -15.12 37.00
CA VAL A 653 -1.85 -15.98 36.88
C VAL A 653 -0.71 -15.41 37.71
N THR A 654 -0.21 -16.23 38.63
CA THR A 654 0.90 -15.88 39.53
C THR A 654 2.12 -16.76 39.30
N SER A 655 1.97 -17.89 38.60
CA SER A 655 3.12 -18.70 38.20
C SER A 655 2.95 -19.40 36.86
N ILE A 656 4.08 -19.61 36.20
CA ILE A 656 4.24 -20.35 34.96
C ILE A 656 5.33 -21.39 35.19
N THR A 657 5.03 -22.65 34.94
CA THR A 657 6.00 -23.74 35.03
C THR A 657 6.12 -24.40 33.65
N VAL A 658 7.31 -24.34 33.07
CA VAL A 658 7.61 -24.99 31.80
C VAL A 658 8.43 -26.25 32.08
N ASN A 659 8.02 -27.38 31.50
CA ASN A 659 8.80 -28.62 31.51
C ASN A 659 9.24 -28.91 30.07
N LEU A 660 10.51 -28.63 29.78
CA LEU A 660 11.08 -28.82 28.46
C LEU A 660 11.44 -30.27 28.23
N GLU A 661 11.04 -30.79 27.07
CA GLU A 661 11.63 -32.01 26.52
C GLU A 661 12.99 -31.65 25.89
N PRO A 662 14.08 -32.41 26.20
CA PRO A 662 15.38 -32.15 25.62
C PRO A 662 15.32 -32.34 24.10
N ASP A 663 15.88 -31.38 23.37
CA ASP A 663 16.13 -31.55 21.95
C ASP A 663 17.10 -32.73 21.77
N ARG A 664 16.60 -33.84 21.21
CA ARG A 664 17.39 -35.07 21.03
C ARG A 664 18.57 -34.89 20.08
N TYR A 665 18.56 -33.83 19.29
CA TYR A 665 19.65 -33.47 18.40
C TYR A 665 20.75 -32.65 19.09
N ALA A 666 20.49 -32.11 20.28
CA ALA A 666 21.40 -31.19 20.97
C ALA A 666 22.41 -31.90 21.89
N HIS A 667 23.59 -31.31 22.03
CA HIS A 667 24.72 -31.80 22.82
C HIS A 667 24.53 -31.56 24.32
N ILE A 668 23.43 -32.06 24.89
CA ILE A 668 23.04 -31.78 26.28
C ILE A 668 23.59 -32.84 27.24
N GLU A 669 23.57 -34.12 26.83
CA GLU A 669 23.93 -35.26 27.69
C GLU A 669 25.27 -35.90 27.26
N ALA A 670 25.96 -36.53 28.21
CA ALA A 670 27.17 -37.29 27.91
C ALA A 670 26.83 -38.50 27.01
N PRO A 671 27.66 -38.83 26.00
CA PRO A 671 28.99 -38.27 25.73
C PRO A 671 29.01 -36.98 24.90
N TYR A 672 27.87 -36.52 24.38
CA TYR A 672 27.77 -35.38 23.46
C TYR A 672 28.12 -34.03 24.11
N SER A 673 27.77 -33.87 25.40
CA SER A 673 27.94 -32.62 26.15
C SER A 673 29.37 -32.06 26.19
N GLU A 674 30.39 -32.87 25.89
CA GLU A 674 31.77 -32.40 25.77
C GLU A 674 31.99 -31.44 24.60
N SER A 675 31.16 -31.54 23.55
CA SER A 675 31.25 -30.70 22.36
C SER A 675 30.42 -29.41 22.45
N ALA A 676 29.51 -29.30 23.43
CA ALA A 676 28.60 -28.16 23.61
C ALA A 676 29.33 -26.81 23.71
N ALA A 677 30.52 -26.78 24.31
CA ALA A 677 31.32 -25.57 24.51
C ALA A 677 32.27 -25.24 23.35
N GLN A 678 32.31 -26.06 22.29
CA GLN A 678 33.11 -25.78 21.10
C GLN A 678 32.57 -24.54 20.40
N LYS A 679 33.46 -23.72 19.86
CA LYS A 679 33.14 -22.39 19.32
C LYS A 679 33.21 -22.38 17.80
N ILE A 680 32.30 -21.62 17.21
CA ILE A 680 32.24 -21.27 15.80
C ILE A 680 32.37 -19.75 15.73
N GLU A 681 33.43 -19.28 15.07
CA GLU A 681 33.68 -17.84 14.90
C GLU A 681 33.06 -17.31 13.60
N PHE A 682 32.33 -16.20 13.67
CA PHE A 682 31.76 -15.50 12.51
C PHE A 682 32.46 -14.16 12.37
N TYR A 683 33.13 -13.92 11.25
CA TYR A 683 33.95 -12.72 11.05
C TYR A 683 34.06 -12.35 9.57
N GLY A 684 34.91 -11.37 9.25
CA GLY A 684 35.14 -10.90 7.90
C GLY A 684 34.55 -9.52 7.64
N ASP A 685 35.03 -8.88 6.58
CA ASP A 685 34.70 -7.48 6.30
C ASP A 685 33.26 -7.29 5.81
N GLY A 686 32.58 -8.35 5.36
CA GLY A 686 31.18 -8.33 4.94
C GLY A 686 30.15 -8.33 6.08
N LEU A 687 30.60 -8.49 7.33
CA LEU A 687 29.74 -8.40 8.52
C LEU A 687 29.97 -7.08 9.26
N GLU A 688 28.91 -6.58 9.92
CA GLU A 688 28.96 -5.37 10.75
C GLU A 688 29.74 -5.58 12.06
N LYS A 689 29.71 -6.82 12.58
CA LYS A 689 30.41 -7.20 13.82
C LYS A 689 30.90 -8.64 13.76
N LYS A 690 31.99 -8.92 14.48
CA LYS A 690 32.43 -10.30 14.76
C LYS A 690 31.48 -10.91 15.79
N ALA A 691 31.09 -12.17 15.57
CA ALA A 691 30.33 -12.98 16.53
C ALA A 691 31.04 -14.30 16.82
N THR A 692 30.70 -14.92 17.94
CA THR A 692 31.19 -16.24 18.29
C THR A 692 30.08 -16.97 19.01
N TYR A 693 29.69 -18.11 18.46
CA TYR A 693 28.66 -18.97 19.05
C TYR A 693 29.31 -20.27 19.47
N THR A 694 28.93 -20.78 20.63
CA THR A 694 29.18 -22.18 20.99
C THR A 694 28.18 -23.09 20.27
N VAL A 695 28.47 -24.39 20.21
CA VAL A 695 27.48 -25.38 19.73
C VAL A 695 26.18 -25.27 20.54
N ALA A 696 26.29 -25.13 21.86
CA ALA A 696 25.16 -24.86 22.72
C ALA A 696 24.41 -23.57 22.34
N ASP A 697 25.11 -22.49 21.98
CA ASP A 697 24.44 -21.25 21.53
C ASP A 697 23.65 -21.45 20.24
N LEU A 698 24.11 -22.31 19.31
CA LEU A 698 23.35 -22.66 18.11
C LEU A 698 22.13 -23.52 18.44
N GLU A 699 22.30 -24.51 19.31
CA GLU A 699 21.22 -25.40 19.78
C GLU A 699 20.15 -24.63 20.55
N ASN A 700 20.54 -23.58 21.27
CA ASN A 700 19.65 -22.74 22.04
C ASN A 700 18.70 -21.89 21.16
N ARG A 701 18.91 -21.83 19.84
CA ARG A 701 18.11 -21.07 18.86
C ARG A 701 16.92 -21.85 18.32
N GLN A 702 16.12 -22.42 19.21
CA GLN A 702 15.09 -23.41 18.84
C GLN A 702 13.96 -22.85 17.95
N THR A 703 13.68 -21.55 17.98
CA THR A 703 12.73 -20.88 17.05
C THR A 703 13.30 -20.75 15.63
N GLN A 704 14.62 -20.64 15.50
CA GLN A 704 15.32 -20.58 14.20
C GLN A 704 15.72 -21.98 13.70
N ALA A 705 15.83 -22.97 14.60
CA ALA A 705 16.24 -24.31 14.27
C ALA A 705 15.15 -25.05 13.47
N LYS A 706 15.52 -25.59 12.30
CA LYS A 706 14.66 -26.44 11.49
C LYS A 706 15.23 -27.84 11.38
N THR A 707 14.32 -28.81 11.32
CA THR A 707 14.65 -30.19 10.93
C THR A 707 14.23 -30.36 9.47
N MET A 708 15.18 -30.61 8.59
CA MET A 708 14.98 -30.69 7.14
C MET A 708 15.59 -31.96 6.57
N ASP A 709 14.98 -32.46 5.49
CA ASP A 709 15.41 -33.65 4.76
C ASP A 709 16.05 -33.22 3.45
N PHE A 710 17.35 -33.49 3.30
CA PHE A 710 18.17 -33.07 2.18
C PHE A 710 18.42 -34.23 1.21
N SER A 711 18.38 -33.93 -0.09
CA SER A 711 19.01 -34.78 -1.10
C SER A 711 20.48 -34.41 -1.21
N ILE A 712 21.37 -35.34 -0.89
CA ILE A 712 22.82 -35.18 -1.03
C ILE A 712 23.27 -35.99 -2.24
N ARG A 713 23.69 -35.29 -3.30
CA ARG A 713 24.19 -35.87 -4.54
C ARG A 713 25.71 -35.85 -4.56
N SER A 714 26.29 -37.02 -4.81
CA SER A 714 27.73 -37.20 -4.99
C SER A 714 28.17 -36.89 -6.42
N GLU A 715 29.48 -36.68 -6.65
CA GLU A 715 30.04 -36.40 -7.98
C GLU A 715 29.76 -37.50 -9.02
N ASP A 716 29.57 -38.75 -8.56
CA ASP A 716 29.22 -39.89 -9.42
C ASP A 716 27.73 -39.97 -9.79
N GLY A 717 26.93 -39.02 -9.30
CA GLY A 717 25.49 -38.93 -9.55
C GLY A 717 24.62 -39.75 -8.60
N SER A 718 25.19 -40.45 -7.60
CA SER A 718 24.40 -41.11 -6.56
C SER A 718 23.74 -40.09 -5.63
N VAL A 719 22.49 -40.34 -5.23
CA VAL A 719 21.71 -39.46 -4.35
C VAL A 719 21.27 -40.22 -3.11
N ILE A 720 21.49 -39.64 -1.93
CA ILE A 720 20.95 -40.13 -0.66
C ILE A 720 20.06 -39.05 -0.04
N GLU A 721 19.05 -39.48 0.71
CA GLU A 721 18.22 -38.58 1.51
C GLU A 721 18.66 -38.64 2.97
N GLU A 722 19.04 -37.51 3.55
CA GLU A 722 19.51 -37.40 4.94
C GLU A 722 18.77 -36.30 5.70
N ARG A 723 18.46 -36.55 6.97
CA ARG A 723 17.78 -35.58 7.84
C ARG A 723 18.79 -34.87 8.73
N TYR A 724 18.70 -33.54 8.77
CA TYR A 724 19.54 -32.69 9.60
C TYR A 724 18.71 -31.69 10.40
N ARG A 725 19.19 -31.35 11.59
CA ARG A 725 18.64 -30.28 12.43
C ARG A 725 19.70 -29.22 12.67
N GLY A 726 19.36 -27.96 12.41
CA GLY A 726 20.29 -26.85 12.49
C GLY A 726 19.63 -25.50 12.31
N VAL A 727 20.46 -24.45 12.34
CA VAL A 727 20.05 -23.05 12.16
C VAL A 727 20.44 -22.60 10.75
N GLY A 728 19.58 -21.80 10.11
CA GLY A 728 19.88 -21.18 8.80
C GLY A 728 21.16 -20.37 8.86
N LEU A 729 22.12 -20.65 7.98
CA LEU A 729 23.40 -19.95 8.00
C LEU A 729 23.22 -18.47 7.62
N TYR A 730 22.39 -18.17 6.63
CA TYR A 730 22.10 -16.80 6.23
C TYR A 730 21.34 -16.02 7.31
N ASP A 731 20.42 -16.67 8.03
CA ASP A 731 19.68 -16.06 9.14
C ASP A 731 20.63 -15.60 10.27
N LEU A 732 21.75 -16.29 10.48
CA LEU A 732 22.79 -15.83 11.41
C LEU A 732 23.50 -14.57 10.91
N PHE A 733 23.71 -14.43 9.60
CA PHE A 733 24.33 -13.22 9.04
C PHE A 733 23.45 -12.00 9.20
N THR A 734 22.15 -12.12 8.96
CA THR A 734 21.20 -11.01 9.15
C THR A 734 21.12 -10.57 10.61
N GLU A 735 21.18 -11.51 11.57
CA GLU A 735 21.26 -11.18 13.00
C GLU A 735 22.59 -10.54 13.42
N ILE A 736 23.70 -11.04 12.89
CA ILE A 736 25.03 -10.45 13.12
C ILE A 736 25.11 -9.07 12.44
N GLY A 737 24.28 -8.79 11.45
CA GLY A 737 24.38 -7.60 10.61
C GLY A 737 25.26 -7.89 9.41
N ILE A 738 24.63 -8.04 8.26
CA ILE A 738 25.28 -8.20 6.97
C ILE A 738 25.41 -6.84 6.30
N LYS A 739 26.57 -6.54 5.72
CA LYS A 739 26.78 -5.30 4.99
C LYS A 739 26.17 -5.37 3.59
N SER A 740 25.79 -4.22 3.05
CA SER A 740 25.28 -4.11 1.67
C SER A 740 26.26 -4.62 0.62
N ASN A 741 27.57 -4.58 0.88
CA ASN A 741 28.59 -5.09 -0.03
C ASN A 741 29.16 -6.46 0.40
N ALA A 742 28.40 -7.28 1.15
CA ALA A 742 28.86 -8.60 1.53
C ALA A 742 29.15 -9.48 0.29
N GLY A 743 30.29 -10.14 0.30
CA GLY A 743 30.77 -11.03 -0.76
C GLY A 743 30.71 -12.50 -0.37
N ASP A 744 31.64 -13.30 -0.90
CA ASP A 744 31.72 -14.73 -0.66
C ASP A 744 31.84 -15.12 0.82
N VAL A 745 31.37 -16.34 1.11
CA VAL A 745 31.38 -16.99 2.41
C VAL A 745 32.44 -18.09 2.43
N ILE A 746 33.44 -17.96 3.30
CA ILE A 746 34.52 -18.93 3.49
C ILE A 746 34.27 -19.72 4.77
N ILE A 747 34.12 -21.03 4.63
CA ILE A 747 33.91 -21.96 5.73
C ILE A 747 35.25 -22.58 6.12
N HIS A 748 35.61 -22.47 7.40
CA HIS A 748 36.84 -23.02 7.96
C HIS A 748 36.52 -24.27 8.80
N THR A 749 37.23 -25.37 8.55
CA THR A 749 37.02 -26.67 9.19
C THR A 749 38.13 -27.01 10.19
N ALA A 750 37.82 -27.87 11.17
CA ALA A 750 38.72 -28.18 12.29
C ALA A 750 40.04 -28.86 11.86
N ASP A 751 40.07 -29.49 10.69
CA ASP A 751 41.27 -30.09 10.09
C ASP A 751 42.20 -29.07 9.41
N GLY A 752 41.83 -27.78 9.42
CA GLY A 752 42.57 -26.68 8.80
C GLY A 752 42.20 -26.45 7.33
N GLY A 753 41.18 -27.13 6.81
CA GLY A 753 40.61 -26.87 5.50
C GLY A 753 39.78 -25.58 5.46
N SER A 754 39.60 -25.05 4.25
CA SER A 754 38.68 -23.97 3.98
C SER A 754 37.98 -24.16 2.64
N HIS A 755 36.72 -23.75 2.53
CA HIS A 755 35.96 -23.80 1.29
C HIS A 755 35.18 -22.50 1.08
N THR A 756 35.22 -21.96 -0.13
CA THR A 756 34.54 -20.72 -0.50
C THR A 756 33.24 -21.04 -1.23
N LEU A 757 32.15 -20.45 -0.76
CA LEU A 757 30.80 -20.53 -1.34
C LEU A 757 30.33 -19.10 -1.64
N SER A 758 29.52 -18.92 -2.69
CA SER A 758 28.95 -17.60 -2.93
C SER A 758 27.88 -17.29 -1.88
N LEU A 759 27.68 -16.01 -1.57
CA LEU A 759 26.65 -15.60 -0.63
C LEU A 759 25.25 -15.99 -1.13
N GLY A 760 25.01 -15.92 -2.44
CA GLY A 760 23.78 -16.34 -3.10
C GLY A 760 23.47 -17.83 -2.89
N GLN A 761 24.48 -18.70 -2.85
CA GLN A 761 24.30 -20.12 -2.50
C GLN A 761 23.79 -20.29 -1.06
N ILE A 762 24.27 -19.45 -0.13
CA ILE A 762 23.88 -19.50 1.28
C ILE A 762 22.51 -18.83 1.51
N LYS A 763 22.23 -17.73 0.80
CA LYS A 763 20.97 -16.97 0.85
C LYS A 763 19.80 -17.76 0.26
N SER A 764 20.04 -18.57 -0.78
CA SER A 764 18.98 -19.23 -1.53
C SER A 764 18.07 -20.10 -0.65
N LYS A 765 16.77 -19.87 -0.77
CA LYS A 765 15.69 -20.70 -0.17
C LYS A 765 15.00 -21.59 -1.20
N ASN A 766 15.61 -21.79 -2.37
CA ASN A 766 15.04 -22.55 -3.48
C ASN A 766 15.62 -23.97 -3.60
N GLY A 767 16.30 -24.47 -2.56
CA GLY A 767 16.81 -25.84 -2.56
C GLY A 767 15.66 -26.85 -2.63
N VAL A 768 15.89 -27.99 -3.28
CA VAL A 768 14.84 -29.02 -3.45
C VAL A 768 15.34 -30.36 -2.94
N ASN A 769 14.46 -31.10 -2.26
CA ASN A 769 14.67 -32.51 -2.01
C ASN A 769 14.22 -33.33 -3.23
N TYR A 770 15.15 -33.69 -4.12
CA TYR A 770 14.84 -34.46 -5.33
C TYR A 770 14.43 -35.92 -5.09
N VAL A 771 14.70 -36.47 -3.90
CA VAL A 771 14.17 -37.79 -3.49
C VAL A 771 12.69 -37.68 -3.10
N ASN A 772 12.29 -36.59 -2.44
CA ASN A 772 10.90 -36.31 -2.07
C ASN A 772 10.54 -34.82 -2.22
N PRO A 773 10.15 -34.38 -3.43
CA PRO A 773 9.92 -32.96 -3.74
C PRO A 773 8.76 -32.30 -2.98
N GLU A 774 7.87 -33.09 -2.36
CA GLU A 774 6.71 -32.57 -1.62
C GLU A 774 7.09 -31.96 -0.26
N LYS A 775 8.34 -32.12 0.21
CA LYS A 775 8.80 -31.69 1.54
C LYS A 775 9.16 -30.20 1.68
N GLY A 776 8.81 -29.37 0.69
CA GLY A 776 9.05 -27.92 0.71
C GLY A 776 10.49 -27.52 0.38
N SER A 777 10.75 -26.22 0.33
CA SER A 777 12.04 -25.67 -0.08
C SER A 777 13.09 -25.73 1.02
N LEU A 778 14.34 -26.03 0.63
CA LEU A 778 15.51 -26.17 1.49
C LEU A 778 16.41 -24.95 1.40
N TYR A 779 17.23 -24.75 2.42
CA TYR A 779 18.25 -23.69 2.49
C TYR A 779 19.47 -24.16 3.30
N ALA A 780 20.58 -23.43 3.20
CA ALA A 780 21.82 -23.79 3.86
C ALA A 780 21.70 -23.67 5.39
N ILE A 781 22.10 -24.72 6.12
CA ILE A 781 22.08 -24.73 7.59
C ILE A 781 23.43 -25.11 8.18
N LEU A 782 23.71 -24.58 9.37
CA LEU A 782 24.66 -25.17 10.29
C LEU A 782 23.93 -26.21 11.14
N ALA A 783 24.05 -27.47 10.74
CA ALA A 783 23.49 -28.62 11.42
C ALA A 783 24.33 -28.99 12.63
N TYR A 784 23.67 -29.22 13.77
CA TYR A 784 24.28 -29.74 15.00
C TYR A 784 23.83 -31.18 15.31
N GLY A 785 22.78 -31.66 14.63
CA GLY A 785 22.29 -33.03 14.78
C GLY A 785 21.75 -33.62 13.49
N THR A 786 21.53 -34.93 13.51
CA THR A 786 20.96 -35.70 12.40
C THR A 786 19.89 -36.67 12.87
N GLY A 787 19.01 -37.09 11.96
CA GLY A 787 17.92 -38.01 12.24
C GLY A 787 17.72 -38.99 11.10
N LYS A 788 16.75 -39.88 11.25
CA LYS A 788 16.38 -40.82 10.19
C LYS A 788 15.13 -40.33 9.49
N VAL A 789 15.19 -40.26 8.16
CA VAL A 789 14.10 -39.75 7.32
C VAL A 789 12.79 -40.52 7.55
N ALA A 790 12.87 -41.85 7.75
CA ALA A 790 11.72 -42.73 7.93
C ALA A 790 11.13 -42.72 9.36
N GLU A 791 11.78 -42.06 10.33
CA GLU A 791 11.31 -41.95 11.71
C GLU A 791 10.64 -40.58 11.96
N ASP A 792 10.06 -40.41 13.15
CA ASP A 792 9.50 -39.12 13.59
C ASP A 792 10.59 -38.03 13.56
N SER A 793 10.26 -36.85 13.04
CA SER A 793 11.18 -35.69 12.96
C SER A 793 11.78 -35.25 14.29
N LYS A 794 11.13 -35.57 15.43
CA LYS A 794 11.63 -35.30 16.79
C LYS A 794 12.66 -36.33 17.26
N LEU A 795 12.84 -37.44 16.55
CA LEU A 795 13.82 -38.48 16.85
C LEU A 795 15.12 -38.22 16.08
N GLY A 796 16.13 -37.75 16.80
CA GLY A 796 17.46 -37.49 16.26
C GLY A 796 18.58 -37.79 17.25
N MET A 797 19.78 -37.40 16.87
CA MET A 797 20.99 -37.54 17.66
C MET A 797 22.01 -36.43 17.32
N PRO A 798 22.84 -35.98 18.29
CA PRO A 798 23.86 -34.97 18.04
C PRO A 798 24.97 -35.48 17.12
N LEU A 799 25.56 -34.58 16.33
CA LEU A 799 26.71 -34.90 15.47
C LEU A 799 27.99 -35.05 16.31
N VAL A 800 28.82 -36.04 16.02
CA VAL A 800 30.13 -36.23 16.66
C VAL A 800 31.24 -36.14 15.63
N ALA A 801 32.48 -35.84 16.06
CA ALA A 801 33.59 -35.60 15.15
C ALA A 801 33.83 -36.72 14.10
N GLY A 802 33.56 -37.99 14.43
CA GLY A 802 33.65 -39.08 13.47
C GLY A 802 33.43 -40.46 14.09
N ALA A 803 33.69 -41.50 13.31
CA ALA A 803 33.39 -42.90 13.67
C ALA A 803 34.10 -43.42 14.92
N SER A 804 35.20 -42.76 15.35
CA SER A 804 35.94 -43.10 16.56
C SER A 804 35.45 -42.38 17.82
N SER A 805 34.53 -41.43 17.68
CA SER A 805 34.03 -40.62 18.80
C SER A 805 33.01 -41.40 19.65
N ALA A 806 33.03 -41.17 20.96
CA ALA A 806 31.96 -41.65 21.83
C ALA A 806 30.62 -41.02 21.42
N GLY A 807 29.57 -41.83 21.30
CA GLY A 807 28.26 -41.38 20.79
C GLY A 807 28.07 -41.49 19.28
N TYR A 808 29.08 -41.96 18.52
CA TYR A 808 28.87 -42.28 17.11
C TYR A 808 27.91 -43.47 16.94
N ALA A 809 26.91 -43.31 16.07
CA ALA A 809 26.04 -44.38 15.62
C ALA A 809 25.95 -44.37 14.09
N ALA A 810 26.46 -45.45 13.48
CA ALA A 810 26.49 -45.60 12.03
C ALA A 810 25.09 -45.49 11.40
N ASP A 811 24.04 -46.01 12.04
CA ASP A 811 22.67 -45.99 11.53
C ASP A 811 22.03 -44.60 11.48
N TYR A 812 22.60 -43.62 12.21
CA TYR A 812 22.16 -42.21 12.19
C TYR A 812 23.06 -41.34 11.34
N HIS A 813 24.20 -41.85 10.86
CA HIS A 813 25.17 -41.07 10.07
C HIS A 813 25.68 -39.82 10.83
N ASN A 814 25.74 -39.85 12.17
CA ASN A 814 26.05 -38.68 12.99
C ASN A 814 27.55 -38.32 13.08
N GLY A 815 28.34 -38.58 12.04
CA GLY A 815 29.74 -38.15 11.97
C GLY A 815 29.89 -36.67 11.63
N GLU A 816 31.13 -36.21 11.41
CA GLU A 816 31.44 -34.88 10.86
C GLU A 816 30.97 -33.68 11.71
N GLY A 817 30.77 -33.92 13.01
CA GLY A 817 30.33 -32.92 13.99
C GLY A 817 31.45 -32.14 14.69
N PRO A 818 31.11 -31.37 15.73
CA PRO A 818 29.74 -31.22 16.28
C PRO A 818 28.85 -30.28 15.48
N VAL A 819 29.39 -29.54 14.50
CA VAL A 819 28.64 -28.70 13.58
C VAL A 819 29.07 -29.01 12.14
N LYS A 820 28.09 -29.19 11.26
CA LYS A 820 28.25 -29.45 9.83
C LYS A 820 27.47 -28.41 9.03
N LEU A 821 28.09 -27.81 8.02
CA LEU A 821 27.35 -27.07 7.00
C LEU A 821 26.67 -28.06 6.06
N VAL A 822 25.37 -27.89 5.85
CA VAL A 822 24.60 -28.65 4.85
C VAL A 822 24.01 -27.66 3.85
N VAL A 823 24.36 -27.83 2.58
CA VAL A 823 23.90 -26.98 1.48
C VAL A 823 23.01 -27.81 0.56
N PRO A 824 21.75 -27.38 0.29
CA PRO A 824 20.87 -28.13 -0.61
C PRO A 824 21.34 -28.02 -2.07
N ALA A 825 20.99 -29.02 -2.88
CA ALA A 825 21.09 -28.91 -4.32
C ALA A 825 20.01 -27.96 -4.86
N ARG A 826 20.36 -27.14 -5.87
CA ARG A 826 19.46 -26.18 -6.54
C ARG A 826 18.93 -26.71 -7.86
N THR A 827 19.65 -27.64 -8.48
CA THR A 827 19.18 -28.37 -9.67
C THR A 827 19.25 -29.87 -9.45
N GLU A 828 18.48 -30.64 -10.23
CA GLU A 828 18.43 -32.09 -10.10
C GLU A 828 19.82 -32.71 -10.32
N GLU A 829 20.62 -32.12 -11.20
CA GLU A 829 21.96 -32.60 -11.57
C GLU A 829 23.10 -32.03 -10.72
N GLU A 830 22.86 -31.02 -9.86
CA GLU A 830 23.91 -30.38 -9.06
C GLU A 830 24.45 -31.34 -7.99
N ALA A 831 25.73 -31.68 -8.06
CA ALA A 831 26.42 -32.37 -6.97
C ALA A 831 26.70 -31.36 -5.85
N ASN A 832 26.09 -31.57 -4.68
CA ASN A 832 26.20 -30.68 -3.51
C ASN A 832 27.01 -31.27 -2.35
N VAL A 833 27.47 -32.53 -2.45
CA VAL A 833 28.24 -33.17 -1.37
C VAL A 833 29.49 -32.39 -0.98
N ALA A 834 30.20 -31.79 -1.95
CA ALA A 834 31.43 -31.03 -1.71
C ALA A 834 31.18 -29.70 -0.97
N ALA A 835 29.95 -29.16 -1.07
CA ALA A 835 29.53 -27.96 -0.34
C ALA A 835 29.05 -28.28 1.09
N CYS A 836 28.81 -29.56 1.41
CA CYS A 836 28.44 -30.00 2.75
C CYS A 836 29.70 -30.30 3.56
N LEU A 837 30.02 -29.45 4.54
CA LEU A 837 31.32 -29.42 5.20
C LEU A 837 31.19 -29.78 6.68
N GLY A 838 31.90 -30.83 7.09
CA GLY A 838 31.96 -31.29 8.47
C GLY A 838 32.89 -30.45 9.36
N SER A 839 32.68 -30.54 10.68
CA SER A 839 33.54 -29.97 11.71
C SER A 839 33.86 -28.49 11.50
N VAL A 840 32.82 -27.69 11.26
CA VAL A 840 32.93 -26.24 11.04
C VAL A 840 33.38 -25.54 12.33
N VAL A 841 34.43 -24.72 12.24
CA VAL A 841 34.98 -23.93 13.35
C VAL A 841 34.99 -22.42 13.09
N GLY A 842 34.80 -22.00 11.84
CA GLY A 842 34.72 -20.59 11.49
C GLY A 842 33.97 -20.34 10.18
N VAL A 843 33.33 -19.18 10.10
CA VAL A 843 32.64 -18.66 8.93
C VAL A 843 33.12 -17.22 8.72
N GLU A 844 33.74 -16.97 7.58
CA GLU A 844 34.22 -15.65 7.18
C GLU A 844 33.38 -15.14 6.03
N VAL A 845 32.81 -13.93 6.15
CA VAL A 845 32.10 -13.26 5.04
C VAL A 845 32.96 -12.12 4.54
N THR A 846 33.39 -12.21 3.28
CA THR A 846 34.21 -11.18 2.64
C THR A 846 33.37 -9.95 2.27
N ALA A 847 34.00 -8.85 1.90
CA ALA A 847 33.33 -7.67 1.35
C ALA A 847 33.79 -7.42 -0.08
N ASN A 848 32.84 -7.18 -0.98
CA ASN A 848 33.10 -6.78 -2.36
C ASN A 848 33.56 -5.31 -2.41
N GLU A 849 34.43 -4.99 -3.35
CA GLU A 849 34.78 -3.60 -3.64
C GLU A 849 33.57 -2.86 -4.23
N ILE A 850 33.32 -1.64 -3.76
CA ILE A 850 32.18 -0.82 -4.20
C ILE A 850 32.65 0.11 -5.31
N GLU A 851 32.43 -0.28 -6.56
CA GLU A 851 32.67 0.59 -7.73
C GLU A 851 31.42 1.43 -8.06
N THR A 852 30.25 0.80 -8.06
CA THR A 852 28.92 1.42 -8.23
C THR A 852 28.05 1.11 -7.01
N TRP A 853 26.93 1.83 -6.86
CA TRP A 853 25.91 1.51 -5.85
C TRP A 853 24.83 0.58 -6.41
N GLY A 854 25.12 -0.15 -7.50
CA GLY A 854 24.18 -1.04 -8.17
C GLY A 854 23.93 -2.34 -7.40
N HIS A 855 22.83 -3.01 -7.72
CA HIS A 855 22.40 -4.27 -7.13
C HIS A 855 23.46 -5.38 -7.32
N ALA A 856 24.26 -5.32 -8.38
CA ALA A 856 25.34 -6.28 -8.62
C ALA A 856 26.47 -6.22 -7.57
N MET A 857 26.48 -5.22 -6.68
CA MET A 857 27.49 -5.08 -5.63
C MET A 857 27.52 -6.25 -4.64
N SER A 858 26.41 -6.97 -4.48
CA SER A 858 26.29 -8.09 -3.53
C SER A 858 25.10 -8.99 -3.85
N ASP A 859 25.23 -10.28 -3.55
CA ASP A 859 24.13 -11.24 -3.64
C ASP A 859 22.96 -10.90 -2.67
N VAL A 860 23.17 -9.99 -1.71
CA VAL A 860 22.12 -9.37 -0.89
C VAL A 860 21.01 -8.76 -1.76
N TYR A 861 21.31 -8.33 -2.97
CA TYR A 861 20.39 -7.64 -3.89
C TYR A 861 20.16 -8.38 -5.21
N SER A 862 20.71 -9.59 -5.36
CA SER A 862 20.75 -10.33 -6.63
C SER A 862 19.37 -10.60 -7.22
N GLU A 863 18.32 -10.73 -6.41
CA GLU A 863 16.94 -10.93 -6.85
C GLU A 863 16.40 -9.78 -7.71
N PHE A 864 16.98 -8.58 -7.59
CA PHE A 864 16.54 -7.41 -8.35
C PHE A 864 17.24 -7.28 -9.69
N LEU A 865 18.34 -8.01 -9.93
CA LEU A 865 19.09 -7.93 -11.17
C LEU A 865 18.27 -8.34 -12.39
N ASP A 866 17.35 -9.29 -12.20
CA ASP A 866 16.42 -9.78 -13.22
C ASP A 866 15.13 -8.95 -13.32
N TYR A 867 14.97 -7.90 -12.51
CA TYR A 867 13.82 -7.00 -12.62
C TYR A 867 13.85 -6.29 -13.97
N GLU A 868 12.77 -6.39 -14.72
CA GLU A 868 12.66 -5.83 -16.07
C GLU A 868 11.98 -4.46 -16.06
N MET A 869 12.59 -3.51 -16.77
CA MET A 869 12.01 -2.24 -17.17
C MET A 869 11.69 -2.26 -18.66
N THR A 870 10.43 -2.07 -19.01
CA THR A 870 9.99 -2.00 -20.40
C THR A 870 10.27 -0.61 -20.97
N PHE A 871 11.02 -0.52 -22.06
CA PHE A 871 11.18 0.70 -22.85
C PHE A 871 10.41 0.58 -24.16
N THR A 872 9.56 1.57 -24.42
CA THR A 872 8.68 1.60 -25.59
C THR A 872 8.88 2.89 -26.37
N ILE A 873 9.00 2.78 -27.70
CA ILE A 873 8.90 3.90 -28.63
C ILE A 873 7.69 3.65 -29.49
N ARG A 874 6.79 4.63 -29.59
CA ARG A 874 5.58 4.49 -30.39
C ARG A 874 5.30 5.74 -31.21
N ASN A 875 4.62 5.53 -32.32
CA ASN A 875 4.08 6.60 -33.18
C ASN A 875 2.60 6.31 -33.45
N ASP A 876 2.01 6.91 -34.49
CA ASP A 876 0.57 6.83 -34.73
C ASP A 876 0.05 5.40 -35.02
N ASP A 877 0.88 4.50 -35.57
CA ASP A 877 0.45 3.18 -36.05
C ASP A 877 1.42 2.02 -35.76
N HIS A 878 2.58 2.27 -35.15
CA HIS A 878 3.56 1.26 -34.78
C HIS A 878 4.13 1.46 -33.37
N GLU A 879 4.54 0.35 -32.77
CA GLU A 879 5.23 0.31 -31.48
C GLU A 879 6.47 -0.58 -31.60
N TRP A 880 7.59 -0.11 -31.04
CA TRP A 880 8.76 -0.91 -30.75
C TRP A 880 8.94 -0.98 -29.23
N THR A 881 9.14 -2.17 -28.69
CA THR A 881 9.26 -2.41 -27.26
C THR A 881 10.42 -3.36 -26.97
N HIS A 882 11.16 -3.08 -25.89
CA HIS A 882 12.22 -3.94 -25.38
C HIS A 882 12.27 -3.90 -23.85
N ASN A 883 12.52 -5.04 -23.21
CA ASN A 883 12.70 -5.13 -21.77
C ASN A 883 14.19 -5.06 -21.44
N PHE A 884 14.55 -4.16 -20.53
CA PHE A 884 15.90 -4.02 -20.00
C PHE A 884 15.91 -4.49 -18.56
N THR A 885 16.79 -5.41 -18.20
CA THR A 885 16.97 -5.81 -16.81
C THR A 885 17.71 -4.72 -16.03
N VAL A 886 17.57 -4.69 -14.71
CA VAL A 886 18.37 -3.81 -13.84
C VAL A 886 19.85 -4.04 -14.07
N ALA A 887 20.29 -5.30 -14.23
CA ALA A 887 21.68 -5.62 -14.55
C ALA A 887 22.17 -4.93 -15.84
N GLN A 888 21.34 -4.92 -16.89
CA GLN A 888 21.66 -4.22 -18.14
C GLN A 888 21.72 -2.71 -17.94
N LEU A 889 20.77 -2.13 -17.21
CA LEU A 889 20.77 -0.68 -16.92
C LEU A 889 22.00 -0.26 -16.13
N GLU A 890 22.36 -0.99 -15.07
CA GLU A 890 23.54 -0.71 -14.24
C GLU A 890 24.86 -0.87 -15.01
N SER A 891 24.88 -1.68 -16.07
CA SER A 891 26.06 -1.85 -16.92
C SER A 891 26.35 -0.64 -17.83
N LEU A 892 25.42 0.31 -17.95
CA LEU A 892 25.54 1.51 -18.78
C LEU A 892 26.37 2.60 -18.09
N THR A 893 27.65 2.31 -17.82
CA THR A 893 28.53 3.17 -17.00
C THR A 893 28.66 4.61 -17.49
N ASP A 894 28.59 4.84 -18.80
CA ASP A 894 28.69 6.18 -19.41
C ASP A 894 27.44 7.05 -19.15
N LEU A 895 26.33 6.45 -18.71
CA LEU A 895 25.06 7.12 -18.45
C LEU A 895 24.78 7.28 -16.95
N ILE A 896 25.63 6.70 -16.09
CA ILE A 896 25.48 6.79 -14.63
C ILE A 896 25.64 8.24 -14.19
N VAL A 897 24.67 8.70 -13.40
CA VAL A 897 24.68 9.95 -12.67
C VAL A 897 24.63 9.63 -11.19
N ARG A 898 25.50 10.27 -10.41
CA ARG A 898 25.46 10.25 -8.94
C ARG A 898 25.40 11.67 -8.42
N GLU A 899 24.24 12.09 -7.92
CA GLU A 899 24.01 13.49 -7.54
C GLU A 899 23.01 13.63 -6.37
N GLU A 900 23.09 14.76 -5.67
CA GLU A 900 22.18 15.10 -4.56
C GLU A 900 20.89 15.74 -5.09
N TYR A 901 19.75 15.21 -4.65
CA TYR A 901 18.41 15.69 -4.94
C TYR A 901 17.69 16.10 -3.64
N ALA A 902 17.10 17.29 -3.64
CA ALA A 902 16.41 17.84 -2.47
C ALA A 902 14.94 17.41 -2.41
N VAL A 903 14.35 17.05 -3.56
CA VAL A 903 12.99 16.55 -3.66
C VAL A 903 12.79 15.37 -2.69
N LEU A 904 11.67 15.37 -1.96
CA LEU A 904 11.30 14.26 -1.06
C LEU A 904 12.31 13.96 0.06
N GLU A 905 13.28 14.85 0.33
CA GLU A 905 14.36 14.63 1.30
C GLU A 905 15.14 13.32 1.06
N ILE A 906 15.24 12.89 -0.20
CA ILE A 906 15.83 11.58 -0.57
C ILE A 906 17.35 11.56 -0.54
N GLY A 907 18.02 12.70 -0.70
CA GLY A 907 19.48 12.81 -0.63
C GLY A 907 20.20 12.42 -1.93
N THR A 908 21.34 11.73 -1.81
CA THR A 908 22.18 11.37 -2.96
C THR A 908 21.60 10.16 -3.68
N CYS A 909 21.38 10.29 -4.98
CA CYS A 909 20.83 9.24 -5.83
C CYS A 909 21.89 8.79 -6.84
N GLU A 910 21.92 7.50 -7.16
CA GLU A 910 22.63 6.98 -8.31
C GLU A 910 21.66 6.28 -9.27
N GLY A 911 21.83 6.57 -10.57
CA GLY A 911 20.92 6.11 -11.61
C GLY A 911 21.39 6.40 -13.02
N ILE A 912 20.54 6.08 -13.99
CA ILE A 912 20.77 6.32 -15.42
C ILE A 912 20.05 7.60 -15.86
N ASP A 913 20.77 8.50 -16.52
CA ASP A 913 20.18 9.69 -17.16
C ASP A 913 19.16 9.28 -18.24
N ILE A 914 17.89 9.67 -18.03
CA ILE A 914 16.78 9.24 -18.90
C ILE A 914 16.97 9.73 -20.33
N TRP A 915 17.41 10.97 -20.52
CA TRP A 915 17.56 11.53 -21.86
C TRP A 915 18.71 10.87 -22.61
N LYS A 916 19.87 10.69 -21.95
CA LYS A 916 20.99 9.95 -22.55
C LYS A 916 20.62 8.52 -22.88
N PHE A 917 19.82 7.85 -22.05
CA PHE A 917 19.32 6.50 -22.31
C PHE A 917 18.44 6.46 -23.57
N ILE A 918 17.46 7.37 -23.67
CA ILE A 918 16.62 7.52 -24.86
C ILE A 918 17.50 7.76 -26.10
N LYS A 919 18.48 8.67 -26.03
CA LYS A 919 19.39 8.95 -27.16
C LYS A 919 20.28 7.76 -27.52
N LEU A 920 20.74 7.00 -26.54
CA LEU A 920 21.56 5.81 -26.76
C LEU A 920 20.78 4.73 -27.51
N VAL A 921 19.55 4.45 -27.08
CA VAL A 921 18.72 3.38 -27.66
C VAL A 921 18.05 3.84 -28.95
N ALA A 922 17.47 5.04 -28.95
CA ALA A 922 16.54 5.53 -29.98
C ALA A 922 17.06 6.70 -30.81
N GLY A 923 18.30 7.17 -30.60
CA GLY A 923 18.77 8.45 -31.15
C GLY A 923 18.72 8.59 -32.67
N ASN A 924 18.67 7.47 -33.42
CA ASN A 924 18.55 7.45 -34.88
C ASN A 924 17.10 7.34 -35.39
N VAL A 925 16.12 7.17 -34.50
CA VAL A 925 14.71 7.07 -34.86
C VAL A 925 14.19 8.47 -35.25
N PRO A 926 13.63 8.65 -36.46
CA PRO A 926 13.03 9.92 -36.86
C PRO A 926 11.97 10.38 -35.85
N GLY A 927 11.98 11.66 -35.48
CA GLY A 927 11.04 12.23 -34.50
C GLY A 927 11.48 12.12 -33.03
N ILE A 928 12.54 11.36 -32.71
CA ILE A 928 13.02 11.24 -31.32
C ILE A 928 13.59 12.55 -30.77
N GLU A 929 14.09 13.43 -31.64
CA GLU A 929 14.61 14.74 -31.24
C GLU A 929 13.49 15.67 -30.76
N ASP A 930 12.25 15.41 -31.12
CA ASP A 930 11.09 16.23 -30.74
C ASP A 930 9.90 15.32 -30.41
N PRO A 931 9.98 14.57 -29.29
CA PRO A 931 8.95 13.62 -28.92
C PRO A 931 7.65 14.35 -28.54
N ILE A 932 6.53 13.67 -28.77
CA ILE A 932 5.19 14.09 -28.36
C ILE A 932 5.02 13.98 -26.84
N SER A 933 5.52 12.89 -26.24
CA SER A 933 5.46 12.66 -24.79
C SER A 933 6.60 11.75 -24.34
N ILE A 934 6.98 11.86 -23.05
CA ILE A 934 7.91 10.94 -22.39
C ILE A 934 7.26 10.55 -21.07
N THR A 935 6.65 9.38 -21.02
CA THR A 935 5.81 8.95 -19.92
C THR A 935 6.46 7.81 -19.13
N ALA A 936 6.56 7.99 -17.82
CA ALA A 936 7.05 6.98 -16.89
C ALA A 936 5.87 6.30 -16.16
N TYR A 937 5.94 4.98 -16.00
CA TYR A 937 4.89 4.14 -15.43
C TYR A 937 5.44 3.34 -14.24
N ALA A 938 4.65 3.30 -13.17
CA ALA A 938 4.85 2.46 -12.00
C ALA A 938 4.07 1.15 -12.13
N SER A 939 4.47 0.17 -11.33
CA SER A 939 3.77 -1.12 -11.21
C SER A 939 2.36 -1.01 -10.61
N ASP A 940 2.04 0.07 -9.88
CA ASP A 940 0.72 0.29 -9.30
C ASP A 940 -0.24 1.05 -10.22
N GLY A 941 0.11 1.19 -11.50
CA GLY A 941 -0.68 1.91 -12.50
C GLY A 941 -0.51 3.43 -12.45
N TYR A 942 0.24 3.97 -11.48
CA TYR A 942 0.62 5.37 -11.51
C TYR A 942 1.49 5.66 -12.74
N LYS A 943 1.25 6.77 -13.41
CA LYS A 943 2.10 7.23 -14.53
C LYS A 943 2.20 8.74 -14.54
N ASN A 944 3.28 9.24 -15.11
CA ASN A 944 3.49 10.67 -15.27
C ASN A 944 4.14 11.00 -16.61
N ASP A 945 3.56 11.93 -17.36
CA ASP A 945 4.16 12.46 -18.58
C ASP A 945 5.17 13.55 -18.21
N LEU A 946 6.42 13.13 -18.11
CA LEU A 946 7.54 13.94 -17.70
C LEU A 946 7.82 15.07 -18.70
N LEU A 947 7.55 14.85 -20.00
CA LEU A 947 7.77 15.87 -21.02
C LEU A 947 6.83 17.06 -20.85
N SER A 948 5.57 16.81 -20.52
CA SER A 948 4.60 17.88 -20.23
C SER A 948 4.94 18.69 -18.97
N LEU A 949 5.68 18.11 -18.01
CA LEU A 949 6.07 18.78 -16.77
C LEU A 949 7.35 19.61 -16.93
N PHE A 950 8.37 19.04 -17.56
CA PHE A 950 9.71 19.62 -17.58
C PHE A 950 10.11 20.22 -18.92
N TYR A 951 9.27 20.02 -19.94
CA TYR A 951 9.55 20.37 -21.33
C TYR A 951 10.83 19.68 -21.84
N LYS A 952 11.12 19.86 -23.12
CA LYS A 952 12.35 19.33 -23.73
C LYS A 952 13.61 19.86 -23.04
N GLU A 953 13.60 21.12 -22.61
CA GLU A 953 14.73 21.74 -21.91
C GLU A 953 15.09 21.01 -20.61
N GLY A 954 14.10 20.55 -19.84
CA GLY A 954 14.36 19.80 -18.60
C GLY A 954 15.04 18.46 -18.84
N PHE A 955 14.76 17.79 -19.96
CA PHE A 955 15.45 16.56 -20.36
C PHE A 955 16.86 16.82 -20.89
N GLU A 956 17.03 17.84 -21.73
CA GLU A 956 18.32 18.13 -22.37
C GLU A 956 19.34 18.76 -21.41
N LEU A 957 18.87 19.64 -20.51
CA LEU A 957 19.72 20.44 -19.64
C LEU A 957 19.58 20.10 -18.16
N GLY A 958 18.53 19.39 -17.75
CA GLY A 958 18.17 19.16 -16.35
C GLY A 958 17.15 20.16 -15.80
N VAL A 959 16.48 19.78 -14.70
CA VAL A 959 15.49 20.57 -13.96
C VAL A 959 16.20 21.48 -12.96
N LEU A 960 15.75 22.72 -12.83
CA LEU A 960 16.33 23.69 -11.89
C LEU A 960 16.01 23.30 -10.45
N ASP A 961 17.02 23.33 -9.58
CA ASP A 961 16.86 23.24 -8.13
C ASP A 961 16.58 24.61 -7.49
N ALA A 962 16.41 24.64 -6.16
CA ALA A 962 16.13 25.87 -5.41
C ALA A 962 17.27 26.92 -5.47
N ASN A 963 18.48 26.51 -5.85
CA ASN A 963 19.66 27.37 -6.00
C ASN A 963 19.87 27.82 -7.45
N GLY A 964 19.09 27.28 -8.40
CA GLY A 964 19.19 27.56 -9.83
C GLY A 964 20.19 26.66 -10.57
N ASP A 965 20.69 25.59 -9.93
CA ASP A 965 21.51 24.58 -10.58
C ASP A 965 20.62 23.56 -11.30
N ARG A 966 21.05 23.03 -12.44
CA ARG A 966 20.27 22.04 -13.21
C ARG A 966 20.65 20.61 -12.84
N LYS A 967 19.64 19.79 -12.55
CA LYS A 967 19.76 18.37 -12.20
C LYS A 967 19.11 17.49 -13.25
N PRO A 968 19.78 16.45 -13.77
CA PRO A 968 19.17 15.57 -14.77
C PRO A 968 18.01 14.77 -14.16
N LEU A 969 17.07 14.34 -15.01
CA LEU A 969 16.09 13.33 -14.62
C LEU A 969 16.74 11.95 -14.75
N ILE A 970 16.60 11.12 -13.72
CA ILE A 970 17.27 9.81 -13.68
C ILE A 970 16.30 8.67 -13.40
N ILE A 971 16.63 7.49 -13.92
CA ILE A 971 16.14 6.20 -13.44
C ILE A 971 17.10 5.77 -12.33
N ALA A 972 16.78 6.13 -11.10
CA ALA A 972 17.55 5.76 -9.93
C ALA A 972 17.37 4.28 -9.61
N TYR A 973 18.50 3.63 -9.33
CA TYR A 973 18.57 2.26 -8.80
C TYR A 973 19.23 2.22 -7.42
N ALA A 974 19.75 3.35 -6.91
CA ALA A 974 20.35 3.43 -5.58
C ALA A 974 20.14 4.80 -4.90
N LEU A 975 20.06 4.78 -3.57
CA LEU A 975 19.92 5.94 -2.70
C LEU A 975 20.98 5.88 -1.58
N ASN A 976 21.68 6.98 -1.37
CA ASN A 976 22.63 7.23 -0.28
C ASN A 976 23.66 6.11 -0.04
N GLY A 977 24.14 5.45 -1.10
CA GLY A 977 25.10 4.35 -0.98
C GLY A 977 24.52 2.95 -1.10
N TYR A 978 23.21 2.81 -1.22
CA TYR A 978 22.51 1.53 -1.13
C TYR A 978 21.57 1.31 -2.33
N PRO A 979 21.58 0.13 -2.98
CA PRO A 979 20.60 -0.23 -3.99
C PRO A 979 19.16 -0.11 -3.46
N ILE A 980 18.21 0.30 -4.31
CA ILE A 980 16.82 0.48 -3.91
C ILE A 980 16.13 -0.89 -3.85
N VAL A 981 15.48 -1.20 -2.75
CA VAL A 981 14.72 -2.44 -2.56
C VAL A 981 13.22 -2.21 -2.71
N ASP A 982 12.45 -3.29 -2.82
CA ASP A 982 11.00 -3.26 -2.98
C ASP A 982 10.26 -2.88 -1.68
N SER A 983 10.82 -3.19 -0.52
CA SER A 983 10.15 -3.02 0.77
C SER A 983 11.11 -2.73 1.91
N GLU A 984 10.60 -2.10 2.98
CA GLU A 984 11.36 -1.85 4.21
C GLU A 984 11.68 -3.13 5.01
N ASN A 985 11.03 -4.26 4.66
CA ASN A 985 11.29 -5.55 5.30
C ASN A 985 12.45 -6.31 4.64
N HIS A 986 12.92 -5.84 3.49
CA HIS A 986 14.03 -6.48 2.78
C HIS A 986 15.34 -6.30 3.57
N GLU A 987 16.17 -7.34 3.64
CA GLU A 987 17.43 -7.34 4.40
C GLU A 987 18.45 -6.28 3.95
N GLY A 988 18.39 -5.89 2.67
CA GLY A 988 19.17 -4.78 2.11
C GLY A 988 18.63 -3.38 2.40
N TYR A 989 17.48 -3.24 3.08
CA TYR A 989 16.91 -1.95 3.48
C TYR A 989 17.66 -1.36 4.67
N THR A 990 17.86 -0.04 4.64
CA THR A 990 18.33 0.73 5.79
C THR A 990 17.54 2.03 5.91
N GLY A 991 16.97 2.27 7.09
CA GLY A 991 16.25 3.51 7.39
C GLY A 991 17.13 4.77 7.33
N ILE A 992 18.46 4.62 7.36
CA ILE A 992 19.39 5.74 7.18
C ILE A 992 19.38 6.22 5.72
N ALA A 993 19.30 5.29 4.76
CA ALA A 993 19.26 5.62 3.34
C ALA A 993 17.83 5.85 2.84
N GLY A 994 16.83 5.22 3.47
CA GLY A 994 15.45 5.22 2.99
C GLY A 994 15.32 4.53 1.62
N ASN A 995 16.15 3.52 1.34
CA ASN A 995 16.34 2.90 0.03
C ASN A 995 15.20 1.93 -0.37
N THR A 996 13.94 2.31 -0.18
CA THR A 996 12.77 1.48 -0.52
C THR A 996 12.01 2.05 -1.73
N ALA A 997 10.97 1.34 -2.16
CA ALA A 997 10.06 1.67 -3.26
C ALA A 997 10.67 1.55 -4.68
N GLY A 998 11.49 0.50 -4.89
CA GLY A 998 12.14 0.17 -6.15
C GLY A 998 11.78 -1.21 -6.71
N PRO A 999 12.70 -1.88 -7.42
CA PRO A 999 14.16 -1.60 -7.47
C PRO A 999 14.57 -0.42 -8.34
N LEU A 1000 13.65 0.12 -9.16
CA LEU A 1000 13.88 1.32 -9.95
C LEU A 1000 12.90 2.44 -9.57
N ARG A 1001 13.38 3.68 -9.70
CA ARG A 1001 12.59 4.87 -9.41
C ARG A 1001 12.96 6.02 -10.34
N VAL A 1002 11.96 6.70 -10.90
CA VAL A 1002 12.22 7.99 -11.57
C VAL A 1002 12.38 9.08 -10.53
N ILE A 1003 13.44 9.88 -10.66
CA ILE A 1003 13.72 11.01 -9.78
C ILE A 1003 13.87 12.27 -10.63
N ALA A 1004 13.15 13.31 -10.24
CA ALA A 1004 13.23 14.64 -10.83
C ALA A 1004 13.20 15.70 -9.73
N GLU A 1005 14.08 16.68 -9.83
CA GLU A 1005 14.23 17.77 -8.85
C GLU A 1005 12.97 18.66 -8.81
N THR A 1006 12.70 19.31 -7.67
CA THR A 1006 11.57 20.23 -7.38
C THR A 1006 10.13 19.69 -7.44
N VAL A 1007 9.81 18.68 -8.26
CA VAL A 1007 8.42 18.21 -8.45
C VAL A 1007 8.26 16.79 -7.88
N GLN A 1008 7.81 16.72 -6.62
CA GLN A 1008 7.61 15.43 -5.93
C GLN A 1008 6.74 14.45 -6.71
N GLY A 1009 5.63 14.92 -7.31
CA GLY A 1009 4.75 14.03 -8.07
C GLY A 1009 5.33 13.55 -9.38
N ALA A 1010 6.41 14.14 -9.89
CA ALA A 1010 7.10 13.61 -11.07
C ALA A 1010 7.96 12.38 -10.75
N SER A 1011 8.28 12.15 -9.47
CA SER A 1011 9.05 10.99 -9.06
C SER A 1011 8.17 9.75 -9.02
N VAL A 1012 8.47 8.78 -9.88
CA VAL A 1012 7.69 7.53 -10.04
C VAL A 1012 8.38 6.42 -9.24
N LYS A 1013 7.77 6.00 -8.13
CA LYS A 1013 8.19 4.83 -7.33
C LYS A 1013 7.79 3.53 -8.04
N TYR A 1014 8.50 2.43 -7.76
CA TYR A 1014 8.26 1.12 -8.40
C TYR A 1014 8.19 1.23 -9.93
N PHE A 1015 9.14 1.97 -10.50
CA PHE A 1015 9.15 2.30 -11.91
C PHE A 1015 9.45 1.06 -12.75
N GLN A 1016 8.55 0.78 -13.70
CA GLN A 1016 8.63 -0.44 -14.51
C GLN A 1016 8.62 -0.17 -16.02
N LYS A 1017 8.19 1.01 -16.48
CA LYS A 1017 8.07 1.26 -17.92
C LYS A 1017 8.27 2.73 -18.31
N LEU A 1018 8.98 2.94 -19.42
CA LEU A 1018 9.19 4.24 -20.05
C LEU A 1018 8.67 4.22 -21.48
N VAL A 1019 7.80 5.17 -21.83
CA VAL A 1019 7.21 5.29 -23.16
C VAL A 1019 7.60 6.63 -23.77
N VAL A 1020 8.18 6.60 -24.96
CA VAL A 1020 8.45 7.79 -25.76
C VAL A 1020 7.53 7.77 -26.98
N THR A 1021 6.59 8.72 -27.02
CA THR A 1021 5.72 8.91 -28.18
C THR A 1021 6.39 9.89 -29.13
N ILE A 1022 6.52 9.55 -30.41
CA ILE A 1022 7.12 10.39 -31.46
C ILE A 1022 6.08 10.72 -32.55
N PRO A 1023 6.22 11.84 -33.27
CA PRO A 1023 5.28 12.21 -34.31
C PRO A 1023 5.41 11.36 -35.57
N GLY A 1024 4.28 11.13 -36.25
CA GLY A 1024 4.21 10.50 -37.58
C GLY A 1024 3.78 9.03 -37.57
N SER A 1025 3.91 8.37 -38.73
CA SER A 1025 3.52 6.97 -38.94
C SER A 1025 4.58 6.18 -39.69
N GLY A 1026 4.52 4.84 -39.60
CA GLY A 1026 5.44 3.90 -40.24
C GLY A 1026 6.30 3.10 -39.25
N PRO A 1027 7.06 2.09 -39.76
CA PRO A 1027 7.81 1.16 -38.90
C PRO A 1027 8.89 1.87 -38.09
N ILE A 1028 9.01 1.49 -36.82
CA ILE A 1028 10.03 1.98 -35.89
C ILE A 1028 11.17 0.96 -35.85
N ASP A 1029 12.26 1.27 -36.55
CA ASP A 1029 13.45 0.42 -36.59
C ASP A 1029 14.49 0.92 -35.58
N VAL A 1030 14.57 0.23 -34.44
CA VAL A 1030 15.62 0.45 -33.43
C VAL A 1030 16.73 -0.58 -33.59
N GLN A 1031 17.96 -0.11 -33.70
CA GLN A 1031 19.15 -0.97 -33.61
C GLN A 1031 19.75 -0.84 -32.22
N LEU A 1032 19.48 -1.82 -31.36
CA LEU A 1032 20.08 -1.85 -30.03
C LEU A 1032 21.60 -1.83 -30.13
N PRO A 1033 22.28 -0.95 -29.35
CA PRO A 1033 23.73 -1.00 -29.21
C PRO A 1033 24.19 -2.41 -28.83
N SER A 1034 25.35 -2.85 -29.32
CA SER A 1034 25.85 -4.21 -29.06
C SER A 1034 26.07 -4.54 -27.57
N GLN A 1035 26.18 -3.52 -26.72
CA GLN A 1035 26.28 -3.68 -25.26
C GLN A 1035 24.93 -3.94 -24.57
N LEU A 1036 23.82 -3.80 -25.32
CA LEU A 1036 22.44 -3.97 -24.88
C LEU A 1036 21.71 -5.09 -25.65
N GLN A 1037 22.43 -5.84 -26.49
CA GLN A 1037 21.98 -7.07 -27.15
C GLN A 1037 22.41 -8.27 -26.30
#